data_AF-A0A9W4VMX7-F1
#
_entry.id   AF-A0A9W4VMX7-F1
#
_cell.length_a   1.000
_cell.length_b   1.000
_cell.length_c   1.000
_cell.angle_alpha   90.00
_cell.angle_beta   90.00
_cell.angle_gamma   90.00
#
_symmetry.space_group_name_H-M   'P 1'
#
loop_
_entity.id
_entity.type
_entity.pdbx_description
1 polymer ?
#
loop_
_entity_poly.entity_id
_entity_poly.type
_entity_poly.pdbx_seq_one_letter_code
_entity_poly.pdbx_strand_id
1 'polypeptide(L)'
;MEGVSNLFPISLKRLSKFTLLIVTLLSFYTYGQEVGVFEPLNEPVVIPEPPTLNIKTTGIEAITNKEGKKEFQYTAPHIPAIRTSNDGRIGLFLKRLGTGNPRNLTVLRPEAVERPFSTLEPGIPKGFLSDLRLENIGHGHHLALCDGSSVFSDNNTVSNPKQCSSNPENDCYELSAIGSKTDKSGTKVVRSKFSVEVQYPKTKNAKIVKVTYNSQDDVESNLMPDVSRFLEPMVTADGRLFVFRINEGRDTKPLKWKTDDGTEKSGLYDMVYAVIPESENACDITKLQGPYPISHAPFHSLVKNKYGFAQRQFRDPEGSLIKDGEPIKGTYPWVDREGRNVFFTAIRSMLNYSNHGVEYTRYKTSCVEGCSEAVSRVESGLHTQGVVAMGAWTNGKMVLLDGAFANSDYGLSTTNHKYLTLYRDVQGQDVMEVVGSARSTERDKLPLMGAKNTTFIDSLENLFNYNSNMVPSTPRDVVWHLSTGRGTADVAFDDFINKHSVIVANMNASLTHDIEDEGPIKRWEIRNHLHMRHNDGFQTRYNFGGKGFFRYGDSTLSDYEAPRIQNAATGSNDFTPNYGHTHGNVRIEPIAKGGIIGKGLWLDGESGVSFSIGKALDEAFITLFVDPRQNDSEESKTLLTFADQSTLRLSHKTLSYLVEGSTKIGYVFEVDLTAFAFTDKQWRHIALQVNKVEGGTVKIDVFLNGYLLTQWNTPIHQPFSAGDTVLGSLKGSADGIRGWVDEFKVFAYRPDLESVCNHGHGTIVGINTKQDNEKWWNEANKYGATTHEVVSKSISAKLFSRYACLHNYTEEHGFAKEKAANSLLFSKTDDHSLRQILLFPEGPLFWDMQRPDSIKNSFCLECHDSENHFTPLSVAALISQDVTTQMDKRRQPMQPLRLMMGNTPELFDKCQFNELIGSTLVDECVLGTPRRVASQKKYRIKHVATGLPLFVQNIARHGYPLKLTTREASDCNANKCDFWVEDLDNGYQGIKFIDVDLGHKSPIGVVSDNIDKKLRRSISSNCGSFTWRCDFTIIEVGHDHFQIQSGDMALTNIQGVAVFIPHNECRGLQCEFQFIVQESR
;
A
#
# COMPACT_ATOMS: atom_id res chain seq x y z
N MET A 1 27.23 -46.57 48.74
CA MET A 1 26.31 -47.68 49.08
C MET A 1 26.31 -48.60 47.86
N GLU A 2 27.40 -49.37 47.70
CA GLU A 2 27.53 -50.83 47.99
C GLU A 2 26.69 -51.69 47.02
N GLY A 3 27.18 -52.68 46.27
CA GLY A 3 28.50 -53.33 46.15
C GLY A 3 28.71 -53.88 44.71
N VAL A 4 29.94 -54.04 44.20
CA VAL A 4 30.87 -55.20 44.39
C VAL A 4 30.27 -56.50 43.83
N SER A 5 30.88 -57.32 42.97
CA SER A 5 32.09 -57.32 42.12
C SER A 5 32.13 -58.67 41.36
N ASN A 6 33.13 -58.82 40.48
CA ASN A 6 33.80 -60.05 39.98
C ASN A 6 33.70 -60.24 38.45
N LEU A 7 34.74 -59.95 37.65
CA LEU A 7 36.05 -60.64 37.47
C LEU A 7 35.82 -62.03 36.82
N PHE A 8 36.43 -62.50 35.72
CA PHE A 8 37.62 -62.12 34.93
C PHE A 8 37.65 -63.01 33.62
N PRO A 9 38.70 -63.07 32.78
CA PRO A 9 38.61 -62.91 31.31
C PRO A 9 38.92 -64.19 30.51
N ILE A 10 38.96 -64.12 29.17
CA ILE A 10 40.04 -64.65 28.30
C ILE A 10 39.70 -64.39 26.81
N SER A 11 40.73 -64.01 26.06
CA SER A 11 40.75 -63.72 24.62
C SER A 11 40.89 -64.99 23.79
N LEU A 12 40.35 -65.03 22.56
CA LEU A 12 41.15 -65.36 21.36
C LEU A 12 40.39 -65.19 20.04
N LYS A 13 41.19 -64.84 19.04
CA LYS A 13 40.88 -64.39 17.69
C LYS A 13 40.57 -65.55 16.73
N ARG A 14 39.73 -65.19 15.73
CA ARG A 14 39.87 -65.43 14.27
C ARG A 14 39.47 -66.78 13.62
N LEU A 15 38.61 -66.60 12.60
CA LEU A 15 38.57 -67.22 11.25
C LEU A 15 38.13 -68.70 11.21
N SER A 16 37.30 -69.19 10.28
CA SER A 16 36.54 -68.65 9.15
C SER A 16 35.72 -69.81 8.53
N LYS A 17 34.67 -69.47 7.76
CA LYS A 17 33.94 -70.26 6.73
C LYS A 17 32.60 -70.93 7.14
N PHE A 18 31.50 -70.20 6.88
CA PHE A 18 30.40 -70.50 5.92
C PHE A 18 30.20 -71.99 5.56
N THR A 19 29.04 -72.65 5.63
CA THR A 19 27.60 -72.26 5.68
C THR A 19 26.82 -73.56 5.99
N LEU A 20 25.72 -73.52 6.77
CA LEU A 20 24.37 -74.04 6.45
C LEU A 20 23.51 -74.23 7.71
N LEU A 21 22.57 -73.29 7.90
CA LEU A 21 21.21 -73.43 8.45
C LEU A 21 21.00 -74.25 9.76
N ILE A 22 20.99 -73.55 10.89
CA ILE A 22 19.90 -73.68 11.89
C ILE A 22 19.37 -72.27 12.18
N VAL A 23 18.04 -72.20 12.18
CA VAL A 23 17.16 -71.04 12.09
C VAL A 23 17.13 -70.24 13.40
N THR A 24 17.54 -68.97 13.26
CA THR A 24 16.93 -67.73 13.78
C THR A 24 16.06 -67.79 15.04
N LEU A 25 16.64 -67.40 16.19
CA LEU A 25 15.96 -66.83 17.34
C LEU A 25 16.94 -65.90 18.09
N LEU A 26 17.39 -64.86 17.38
CA LEU A 26 17.90 -63.64 17.99
C LEU A 26 16.91 -62.56 17.62
N SER A 27 16.01 -62.29 18.56
CA SER A 27 15.06 -61.20 18.50
C SER A 27 15.82 -59.91 18.25
N PHE A 28 15.69 -59.41 17.03
CA PHE A 28 15.78 -58.00 16.74
C PHE A 28 14.91 -57.25 17.76
N TYR A 29 15.53 -56.50 18.67
CA TYR A 29 14.95 -55.23 19.07
C TYR A 29 15.20 -54.25 17.91
N THR A 30 14.50 -54.50 16.79
CA THR A 30 14.09 -53.40 15.93
C THR A 30 13.15 -52.56 16.79
N TYR A 31 13.60 -51.40 17.23
CA TYR A 31 12.69 -50.28 17.38
C TYR A 31 12.14 -50.01 15.98
N GLY A 32 11.10 -50.76 15.58
CA GLY A 32 10.10 -50.23 14.69
C GLY A 32 9.43 -49.13 15.48
N GLN A 33 9.96 -47.91 15.40
CA GLN A 33 9.14 -46.75 15.71
C GLN A 33 8.06 -46.76 14.64
N GLU A 34 6.85 -47.15 15.03
CA GLU A 34 5.66 -46.56 14.45
C GLU A 34 5.92 -45.05 14.31
N VAL A 35 5.56 -44.51 13.15
CA VAL A 35 5.73 -43.11 12.76
C VAL A 35 5.24 -42.23 13.91
N GLY A 36 6.19 -41.72 14.69
CA GLY A 36 5.91 -41.17 16.01
C GLY A 36 5.37 -39.75 15.88
N VAL A 37 4.07 -39.60 16.10
CA VAL A 37 3.47 -38.31 16.44
C VAL A 37 4.12 -37.84 17.75
N PHE A 38 4.79 -36.69 17.73
CA PHE A 38 5.34 -36.09 18.95
C PHE A 38 4.26 -35.23 19.63
N GLU A 39 3.95 -35.55 20.88
CA GLU A 39 2.89 -34.91 21.66
C GLU A 39 3.41 -33.66 22.41
N PRO A 40 2.62 -32.57 22.49
CA PRO A 40 2.97 -31.38 23.25
C PRO A 40 2.89 -31.62 24.78
N LEU A 41 3.76 -31.00 25.58
CA LEU A 41 3.65 -31.03 27.06
C LEU A 41 2.31 -30.42 27.54
N ASN A 42 1.83 -29.42 26.79
CA ASN A 42 0.60 -28.68 27.02
C ASN A 42 0.02 -28.31 25.64
N GLU A 43 -1.08 -28.94 25.22
CA GLU A 43 -1.82 -28.52 24.02
C GLU A 43 -2.20 -27.02 24.11
N PRO A 44 -2.36 -26.33 22.96
CA PRO A 44 -3.01 -25.03 22.92
C PRO A 44 -4.33 -25.08 23.69
N VAL A 45 -4.63 -24.02 24.44
CA VAL A 45 -5.85 -24.01 25.29
C VAL A 45 -7.12 -24.12 24.43
N VAL A 46 -7.07 -23.61 23.19
CA VAL A 46 -8.11 -23.76 22.17
C VAL A 46 -7.48 -24.13 20.84
N ILE A 47 -8.10 -25.10 20.15
CA ILE A 47 -7.80 -25.45 18.76
C ILE A 47 -8.99 -25.01 17.90
N PRO A 48 -8.82 -24.00 17.02
CA PRO A 48 -9.91 -23.41 16.27
C PRO A 48 -10.50 -24.33 15.19
N GLU A 49 -11.68 -23.97 14.69
CA GLU A 49 -12.14 -24.51 13.40
C GLU A 49 -11.37 -23.85 12.25
N PRO A 50 -11.19 -24.54 11.10
CA PRO A 50 -10.53 -23.94 9.95
C PRO A 50 -11.18 -22.61 9.56
N PRO A 51 -10.38 -21.59 9.20
CA PRO A 51 -10.90 -20.33 8.67
C PRO A 51 -11.63 -20.56 7.35
N THR A 52 -12.58 -19.69 7.02
CA THR A 52 -13.38 -19.81 5.79
C THR A 52 -12.52 -19.67 4.54
N LEU A 53 -11.52 -18.78 4.59
CA LEU A 53 -10.56 -18.63 3.50
C LEU A 53 -9.49 -19.71 3.58
N ASN A 54 -9.37 -20.50 2.52
CA ASN A 54 -8.32 -21.50 2.39
C ASN A 54 -7.09 -20.92 1.67
N ILE A 55 -6.38 -20.03 2.36
CA ILE A 55 -5.12 -19.44 1.87
C ILE A 55 -4.00 -20.48 1.97
N LYS A 56 -3.10 -20.51 0.98
CA LYS A 56 -1.91 -21.34 1.06
C LYS A 56 -0.92 -20.78 2.08
N THR A 57 -0.54 -21.64 3.03
CA THR A 57 0.27 -21.30 4.21
C THR A 57 1.78 -21.42 3.97
N THR A 58 2.18 -22.01 2.85
CA THR A 58 3.54 -22.12 2.36
C THR A 58 3.73 -21.16 1.17
N GLY A 59 4.74 -20.30 1.21
CA GLY A 59 5.06 -19.45 0.05
C GLY A 59 5.72 -20.20 -1.12
N ILE A 60 6.34 -21.36 -0.83
CA ILE A 60 7.06 -22.20 -1.79
C ILE A 60 6.78 -23.66 -1.47
N GLU A 61 6.48 -24.48 -2.47
CA GLU A 61 6.20 -25.92 -2.36
C GLU A 61 7.06 -26.75 -3.31
N ALA A 62 7.35 -27.99 -2.91
CA ALA A 62 7.95 -28.98 -3.81
C ALA A 62 6.87 -29.63 -4.65
N ILE A 63 7.05 -29.63 -5.98
CA ILE A 63 6.24 -30.38 -6.92
C ILE A 63 7.10 -31.46 -7.58
N THR A 64 6.50 -32.59 -7.94
CA THR A 64 7.17 -33.62 -8.72
C THR A 64 6.89 -33.37 -10.20
N ASN A 65 7.94 -33.11 -10.98
CA ASN A 65 7.82 -32.89 -12.42
C ASN A 65 7.51 -34.21 -13.17
N LYS A 66 7.28 -34.13 -14.49
CA LYS A 66 6.92 -35.31 -15.31
C LYS A 66 8.01 -36.38 -15.33
N GLU A 67 9.25 -36.00 -15.06
CA GLU A 67 10.43 -36.87 -14.97
C GLU A 67 10.65 -37.46 -13.56
N GLY A 68 9.73 -37.20 -12.60
CA GLY A 68 9.84 -37.70 -11.23
C GLY A 68 10.80 -36.92 -10.33
N LYS A 69 11.31 -35.76 -10.77
CA LYS A 69 12.23 -34.91 -10.01
C LYS A 69 11.46 -33.85 -9.22
N LYS A 70 11.84 -33.64 -7.96
CA LYS A 70 11.29 -32.56 -7.13
C LYS A 70 11.82 -31.20 -7.59
N GLU A 71 10.91 -30.27 -7.87
CA GLU A 71 11.17 -28.87 -8.20
C GLU A 71 10.40 -27.96 -7.25
N PHE A 72 10.99 -26.82 -6.87
CA PHE A 72 10.33 -25.89 -5.95
C PHE A 72 9.66 -24.75 -6.72
N GLN A 73 8.41 -24.47 -6.42
CA GLN A 73 7.60 -23.43 -7.06
C GLN A 73 6.92 -22.53 -6.03
N TYR A 74 6.68 -21.27 -6.40
CA TYR A 74 5.88 -20.36 -5.60
C TYR A 74 4.40 -20.80 -5.64
N THR A 75 3.68 -20.50 -4.57
CA THR A 75 2.26 -20.86 -4.42
C THR A 75 1.29 -19.77 -4.87
N ALA A 76 1.80 -18.56 -5.11
CA ALA A 76 1.08 -17.39 -5.62
C ALA A 76 1.95 -16.63 -6.64
N PRO A 77 1.40 -15.68 -7.41
CA PRO A 77 2.18 -14.74 -8.22
C PRO A 77 3.29 -14.08 -7.41
N HIS A 78 4.47 -13.94 -7.99
CA HIS A 78 5.65 -13.52 -7.25
C HIS A 78 6.54 -12.54 -8.01
N ILE A 79 6.91 -11.44 -7.34
CA ILE A 79 7.97 -10.53 -7.78
C ILE A 79 9.21 -10.85 -6.93
N PRO A 80 10.33 -11.29 -7.52
CA PRO A 80 11.53 -11.58 -6.74
C PRO A 80 12.07 -10.34 -6.02
N ALA A 81 12.51 -10.51 -4.77
CA ALA A 81 13.23 -9.47 -4.03
C ALA A 81 14.61 -9.20 -4.66
N ILE A 82 14.66 -8.27 -5.62
CA ILE A 82 15.84 -7.83 -6.35
C ILE A 82 15.91 -6.30 -6.36
N ARG A 83 17.12 -5.75 -6.18
CA ARG A 83 17.30 -4.30 -6.24
C ARG A 83 17.46 -3.86 -7.69
N THR A 84 16.75 -2.79 -8.04
CA THR A 84 16.67 -2.31 -9.42
C THR A 84 17.32 -0.94 -9.61
N SER A 85 17.68 -0.58 -10.85
CA SER A 85 17.97 0.81 -11.26
C SER A 85 16.82 1.74 -10.89
N ASN A 86 17.05 3.05 -10.85
CA ASN A 86 16.06 4.03 -10.40
C ASN A 86 14.77 4.06 -11.21
N ASP A 87 14.84 3.65 -12.48
CA ASP A 87 13.68 3.45 -13.36
C ASP A 87 13.02 2.06 -13.25
N GLY A 88 13.56 1.19 -12.38
CA GLY A 88 13.07 -0.16 -12.13
C GLY A 88 13.55 -1.23 -13.13
N ARG A 89 14.29 -0.87 -14.19
CA ARG A 89 14.51 -1.77 -15.34
C ARG A 89 15.63 -2.77 -15.17
N ILE A 90 16.80 -2.38 -14.67
CA ILE A 90 17.94 -3.28 -14.46
C ILE A 90 17.84 -3.89 -13.07
N GLY A 91 17.59 -5.19 -12.98
CA GLY A 91 17.57 -5.93 -11.71
C GLY A 91 18.91 -6.58 -11.41
N LEU A 92 19.41 -6.39 -10.19
CA LEU A 92 20.58 -7.09 -9.62
C LEU A 92 20.15 -7.99 -8.47
N PHE A 93 20.52 -9.27 -8.54
CA PHE A 93 20.32 -10.19 -7.42
C PHE A 93 21.34 -9.90 -6.30
N LEU A 94 20.82 -9.60 -5.10
CA LEU A 94 21.59 -9.12 -3.94
C LEU A 94 22.66 -10.08 -3.42
N LYS A 95 22.57 -11.37 -3.74
CA LYS A 95 23.46 -12.43 -3.23
C LYS A 95 24.05 -13.26 -4.36
N ARG A 96 25.38 -13.43 -4.36
CA ARG A 96 26.03 -14.43 -5.23
C ARG A 96 25.87 -15.83 -4.69
N LEU A 97 25.94 -16.79 -5.59
CA LEU A 97 25.69 -18.20 -5.31
C LEU A 97 26.92 -18.95 -4.76
N GLY A 98 27.88 -18.24 -4.17
CA GLY A 98 29.17 -18.75 -3.71
C GLY A 98 30.34 -17.87 -4.16
N THR A 99 31.51 -18.05 -3.55
CA THR A 99 32.75 -17.35 -3.94
C THR A 99 33.19 -17.79 -5.34
N GLY A 100 33.45 -16.84 -6.23
CA GLY A 100 33.83 -17.10 -7.62
C GLY A 100 32.66 -17.31 -8.60
N ASN A 101 31.42 -17.33 -8.12
CA ASN A 101 30.24 -17.39 -8.99
C ASN A 101 29.89 -15.99 -9.55
N PRO A 102 29.45 -15.90 -10.82
CA PRO A 102 29.03 -14.65 -11.42
C PRO A 102 27.77 -14.08 -10.73
N ARG A 103 27.55 -12.78 -10.92
CA ARG A 103 26.32 -12.07 -10.56
C ARG A 103 25.27 -12.27 -11.62
N ASN A 104 24.02 -12.30 -11.17
CA ASN A 104 22.87 -12.38 -12.05
C ASN A 104 22.29 -10.98 -12.23
N LEU A 105 22.24 -10.55 -13.48
CA LEU A 105 21.53 -9.35 -13.93
C LEU A 105 20.34 -9.77 -14.79
N THR A 106 19.28 -8.98 -14.78
CA THR A 106 18.09 -9.19 -15.63
C THR A 106 17.44 -7.85 -15.97
N VAL A 107 16.56 -7.83 -16.96
CA VAL A 107 15.69 -6.70 -17.27
C VAL A 107 14.28 -7.03 -16.80
N LEU A 108 13.66 -6.11 -16.05
CA LEU A 108 12.25 -6.17 -15.69
C LEU A 108 11.39 -5.59 -16.82
N ARG A 109 10.38 -6.35 -17.21
CA ARG A 109 9.50 -6.14 -18.36
C ARG A 109 8.04 -6.12 -17.90
N PRO A 110 7.58 -5.09 -17.17
CA PRO A 110 6.16 -4.93 -16.84
C PRO A 110 5.26 -4.98 -18.08
N GLU A 111 5.76 -4.63 -19.28
CA GLU A 111 5.02 -4.73 -20.55
C GLU A 111 4.68 -6.18 -20.95
N ALA A 112 5.28 -7.19 -20.32
CA ALA A 112 4.90 -8.60 -20.49
C ALA A 112 3.72 -9.03 -19.60
N VAL A 113 3.24 -8.16 -18.71
CA VAL A 113 2.14 -8.45 -17.79
C VAL A 113 0.82 -8.00 -18.40
N GLU A 114 0.06 -8.97 -18.91
CA GLU A 114 -1.15 -8.75 -19.71
C GLU A 114 -2.45 -8.68 -18.90
N ARG A 115 -2.42 -9.08 -17.62
CA ARG A 115 -3.55 -9.06 -16.67
C ARG A 115 -3.08 -8.59 -15.29
N PRO A 116 -3.97 -8.10 -14.41
CA PRO A 116 -3.59 -7.62 -13.08
C PRO A 116 -2.75 -8.65 -12.33
N PHE A 117 -1.62 -8.21 -11.74
CA PHE A 117 -0.61 -9.07 -11.13
C PHE A 117 -1.19 -10.12 -10.17
N SER A 118 -2.09 -9.72 -9.28
CA SER A 118 -2.72 -10.60 -8.28
C SER A 118 -3.65 -11.67 -8.87
N THR A 119 -3.98 -11.59 -10.17
CA THR A 119 -4.83 -12.56 -10.89
C THR A 119 -4.05 -13.54 -11.76
N LEU A 120 -2.72 -13.47 -11.72
CA LEU A 120 -1.84 -14.35 -12.48
C LEU A 120 -1.73 -15.72 -11.82
N GLU A 121 -1.15 -16.66 -12.56
CA GLU A 121 -0.83 -18.00 -12.04
C GLU A 121 0.35 -17.95 -11.04
N PRO A 122 0.47 -18.94 -10.14
CA PRO A 122 1.59 -19.05 -9.23
C PRO A 122 2.97 -19.00 -9.94
N GLY A 123 3.91 -18.25 -9.37
CA GLY A 123 5.25 -18.10 -9.93
C GLY A 123 5.60 -16.67 -10.33
N ILE A 124 6.82 -16.52 -10.87
CA ILE A 124 7.22 -15.26 -11.49
C ILE A 124 6.45 -15.11 -12.80
N PRO A 125 5.75 -13.99 -13.05
CA PRO A 125 4.96 -13.82 -14.26
C PRO A 125 5.78 -14.09 -15.53
N LYS A 126 5.19 -14.83 -16.46
CA LYS A 126 5.88 -15.25 -17.68
C LYS A 126 6.36 -14.03 -18.46
N GLY A 127 7.66 -13.97 -18.73
CA GLY A 127 8.27 -12.86 -19.47
C GLY A 127 8.52 -11.61 -18.63
N PHE A 128 8.12 -11.54 -17.36
CA PHE A 128 8.39 -10.37 -16.53
C PHE A 128 9.88 -10.12 -16.32
N LEU A 129 10.68 -11.17 -16.19
CA LEU A 129 12.15 -11.08 -16.19
C LEU A 129 12.70 -11.55 -17.53
N SER A 130 13.69 -10.85 -18.07
CA SER A 130 14.51 -11.35 -19.19
C SER A 130 15.41 -12.51 -18.73
N ASP A 131 16.04 -13.18 -19.69
CA ASP A 131 17.09 -14.16 -19.39
C ASP A 131 18.17 -13.55 -18.48
N LEU A 132 18.72 -14.39 -17.59
CA LEU A 132 19.77 -13.99 -16.67
C LEU A 132 21.08 -13.78 -17.41
N ARG A 133 21.66 -12.58 -17.26
CA ARG A 133 23.01 -12.28 -17.69
C ARG A 133 23.98 -12.51 -16.53
N LEU A 134 24.96 -13.39 -16.75
CA LEU A 134 25.95 -13.79 -15.75
C LEU A 134 27.24 -12.98 -15.92
N GLU A 135 27.63 -12.19 -14.91
CA GLU A 135 28.81 -11.33 -15.01
C GLU A 135 29.65 -11.33 -13.72
N ASN A 136 30.98 -11.33 -13.86
CA ASN A 136 31.89 -11.32 -12.72
C ASN A 136 32.12 -9.90 -12.16
N ILE A 137 31.04 -9.22 -11.77
CA ILE A 137 31.08 -7.87 -11.21
C ILE A 137 31.01 -7.87 -9.67
N GLY A 138 31.68 -6.90 -9.05
CA GLY A 138 31.54 -6.60 -7.61
C GLY A 138 32.15 -7.64 -6.66
N HIS A 139 32.40 -7.20 -5.42
CA HIS A 139 33.08 -8.01 -4.39
C HIS A 139 32.12 -8.50 -3.30
N GLY A 140 32.53 -9.50 -2.53
CA GLY A 140 31.75 -9.99 -1.38
C GLY A 140 30.55 -10.87 -1.72
N HIS A 141 29.97 -11.49 -0.69
CA HIS A 141 28.83 -12.40 -0.84
C HIS A 141 27.50 -11.66 -1.09
N HIS A 142 27.36 -10.46 -0.53
CA HIS A 142 26.20 -9.57 -0.70
C HIS A 142 26.63 -8.29 -1.43
N LEU A 143 25.71 -7.72 -2.21
CA LEU A 143 25.90 -6.48 -2.96
C LEU A 143 24.65 -5.61 -2.90
N ALA A 144 24.84 -4.30 -3.06
CA ALA A 144 23.79 -3.35 -3.40
C ALA A 144 24.03 -2.78 -4.81
N LEU A 145 22.96 -2.36 -5.47
CA LEU A 145 23.03 -1.52 -6.67
C LEU A 145 22.94 -0.05 -6.26
N CYS A 146 23.88 0.77 -6.72
CA CYS A 146 23.88 2.23 -6.57
C CYS A 146 23.80 2.87 -7.96
N ASP A 147 22.68 3.54 -8.23
CA ASP A 147 22.40 4.23 -9.48
C ASP A 147 22.77 5.72 -9.35
N GLY A 148 22.19 6.42 -8.38
CA GLY A 148 22.50 7.82 -8.08
C GLY A 148 21.95 8.82 -9.09
N SER A 149 21.24 8.36 -10.14
CA SER A 149 20.52 9.23 -11.07
C SER A 149 19.31 9.91 -10.42
N SER A 150 19.00 11.13 -10.85
CA SER A 150 17.81 11.86 -10.38
C SER A 150 16.71 11.87 -11.44
N VAL A 151 15.46 11.67 -11.01
CA VAL A 151 14.27 11.86 -11.85
C VAL A 151 13.84 13.33 -11.93
N PHE A 152 14.41 14.20 -11.08
CA PHE A 152 14.32 15.65 -11.16
C PHE A 152 15.74 16.18 -11.38
N SER A 153 16.07 16.53 -12.61
CA SER A 153 17.42 16.95 -12.99
C SER A 153 17.78 18.32 -12.38
N ASP A 154 18.28 18.34 -11.15
CA ASP A 154 18.91 19.52 -10.57
C ASP A 154 20.41 19.45 -10.94
N ASN A 155 20.76 19.86 -12.17
CA ASN A 155 22.13 20.06 -12.70
C ASN A 155 23.18 18.91 -12.54
N ASN A 156 22.84 17.73 -12.02
CA ASN A 156 23.75 16.59 -11.88
C ASN A 156 23.71 15.64 -13.08
N THR A 157 24.90 15.31 -13.60
CA THR A 157 25.17 14.84 -14.97
C THR A 157 24.93 13.33 -15.25
N VAL A 158 24.33 12.58 -14.32
CA VAL A 158 24.05 11.13 -14.52
C VAL A 158 22.56 10.91 -14.70
N SER A 159 22.15 10.71 -15.95
CA SER A 159 20.80 10.31 -16.36
C SER A 159 20.81 8.83 -16.75
N ASN A 160 20.08 7.99 -16.01
CA ASN A 160 19.90 6.59 -16.35
C ASN A 160 18.42 6.32 -16.68
N PRO A 161 18.15 5.56 -17.77
CA PRO A 161 19.07 5.27 -18.86
C PRO A 161 19.29 6.47 -19.77
N LYS A 162 20.31 6.38 -20.61
CA LYS A 162 20.55 7.26 -21.77
C LYS A 162 20.54 6.41 -23.04
N GLN A 163 20.26 7.01 -24.20
CA GLN A 163 20.49 6.32 -25.47
C GLN A 163 21.98 5.98 -25.61
N CYS A 164 22.29 4.77 -26.08
CA CYS A 164 23.68 4.35 -26.26
C CYS A 164 24.34 5.10 -27.41
N SER A 165 25.58 5.56 -27.21
CA SER A 165 26.35 6.22 -28.27
C SER A 165 26.72 5.27 -29.43
N SER A 166 26.83 3.96 -29.16
CA SER A 166 27.14 2.93 -30.16
C SER A 166 25.93 2.49 -30.99
N ASN A 167 24.74 2.49 -30.39
CA ASN A 167 23.48 2.18 -31.04
C ASN A 167 22.35 2.97 -30.37
N PRO A 168 21.89 4.08 -30.96
CA PRO A 168 20.86 4.93 -30.35
C PRO A 168 19.54 4.20 -30.02
N GLU A 169 19.23 3.09 -30.69
CA GLU A 169 18.04 2.25 -30.42
C GLU A 169 18.13 1.46 -29.10
N ASN A 170 19.31 1.42 -28.48
CA ASN A 170 19.56 0.74 -27.21
C ASN A 170 19.63 1.73 -26.04
N ASP A 171 19.26 1.26 -24.86
CA ASP A 171 19.45 2.00 -23.61
C ASP A 171 20.75 1.59 -22.92
N CYS A 172 21.51 2.58 -22.48
CA CYS A 172 22.74 2.43 -21.73
C CYS A 172 22.57 2.95 -20.30
N TYR A 173 23.07 2.18 -19.35
CA TYR A 173 23.07 2.51 -17.93
C TYR A 173 24.51 2.59 -17.42
N GLU A 174 24.81 3.59 -16.60
CA GLU A 174 26.06 3.67 -15.82
C GLU A 174 25.74 3.40 -14.35
N LEU A 175 26.19 2.26 -13.82
CA LEU A 175 25.78 1.78 -12.51
C LEU A 175 26.99 1.42 -11.64
N SER A 176 26.77 1.35 -10.33
CA SER A 176 27.78 0.90 -9.37
C SER A 176 27.25 -0.27 -8.54
N ALA A 177 28.05 -1.32 -8.39
CA ALA A 177 27.79 -2.39 -7.44
C ALA A 177 28.62 -2.15 -6.17
N ILE A 178 27.97 -2.16 -5.01
CA ILE A 178 28.59 -1.90 -3.71
C ILE A 178 28.66 -3.20 -2.92
N GLY A 179 29.86 -3.63 -2.57
CA GLY A 179 30.11 -4.87 -1.83
C GLY A 179 31.23 -4.72 -0.82
N SER A 180 31.86 -5.83 -0.46
CA SER A 180 33.00 -5.80 0.46
C SER A 180 34.12 -6.78 0.11
N LYS A 181 35.32 -6.44 0.58
CA LYS A 181 36.46 -7.34 0.75
C LYS A 181 36.77 -7.42 2.24
N THR A 182 36.94 -8.63 2.75
CA THR A 182 37.28 -8.86 4.16
C THR A 182 38.59 -9.61 4.21
N ASP A 183 39.55 -9.09 4.97
CA ASP A 183 40.85 -9.72 5.22
C ASP A 183 41.21 -9.64 6.72
N LYS A 184 42.46 -9.96 7.08
CA LYS A 184 42.93 -9.93 8.49
C LYS A 184 42.93 -8.52 9.10
N SER A 185 42.92 -7.47 8.27
CA SER A 185 42.95 -6.07 8.68
C SER A 185 41.57 -5.43 8.84
N GLY A 186 40.49 -6.13 8.46
CA GLY A 186 39.12 -5.67 8.59
C GLY A 186 38.27 -5.90 7.34
N THR A 187 37.09 -5.27 7.33
CA THR A 187 36.22 -5.24 6.15
C THR A 187 36.33 -3.88 5.46
N LYS A 188 36.61 -3.90 4.16
CA LYS A 188 36.59 -2.72 3.29
C LYS A 188 35.35 -2.74 2.43
N VAL A 189 34.69 -1.59 2.31
CA VAL A 189 33.61 -1.39 1.33
C VAL A 189 34.25 -1.19 -0.04
N VAL A 190 33.70 -1.82 -1.07
CA VAL A 190 34.21 -1.72 -2.44
C VAL A 190 33.10 -1.30 -3.38
N ARG A 191 33.40 -0.32 -4.24
CA ARG A 191 32.53 0.10 -5.34
C ARG A 191 33.12 -0.39 -6.66
N SER A 192 32.31 -1.12 -7.41
CA SER A 192 32.62 -1.59 -8.75
C SER A 192 31.71 -0.91 -9.78
N LYS A 193 32.28 -0.04 -10.61
CA LYS A 193 31.54 0.65 -11.68
C LYS A 193 31.39 -0.26 -12.90
N PHE A 194 30.21 -0.28 -13.50
CA PHE A 194 29.93 -1.06 -14.70
C PHE A 194 28.84 -0.38 -15.55
N SER A 195 28.82 -0.70 -16.84
CA SER A 195 27.77 -0.25 -17.75
C SER A 195 26.95 -1.42 -18.28
N VAL A 196 25.68 -1.16 -18.57
CA VAL A 196 24.73 -2.14 -19.11
C VAL A 196 24.09 -1.58 -20.37
N GLU A 197 24.08 -2.36 -21.44
CA GLU A 197 23.39 -2.05 -22.70
C GLU A 197 22.18 -2.97 -22.87
N VAL A 198 21.00 -2.36 -23.05
CA VAL A 198 19.72 -3.02 -23.22
C VAL A 198 19.19 -2.80 -24.62
N GLN A 199 18.92 -3.90 -25.33
CA GLN A 199 18.25 -3.87 -26.63
C GLN A 199 16.74 -3.96 -26.45
N TYR A 200 15.99 -3.30 -27.35
CA TYR A 200 14.53 -3.18 -27.31
C TYR A 200 14.01 -2.72 -25.94
N PRO A 201 14.63 -1.68 -25.34
CA PRO A 201 14.32 -1.26 -23.98
C PRO A 201 12.83 -0.92 -23.83
N LYS A 202 12.30 -1.16 -22.63
CA LYS A 202 10.90 -0.93 -22.25
C LYS A 202 9.86 -1.67 -23.13
N THR A 203 10.26 -2.73 -23.84
CA THR A 203 9.34 -3.63 -24.53
C THR A 203 9.27 -4.99 -23.84
N LYS A 204 8.25 -5.80 -24.19
CA LYS A 204 8.20 -7.22 -23.78
C LYS A 204 9.40 -8.05 -24.25
N ASN A 205 10.21 -7.55 -25.19
CA ASN A 205 11.39 -8.22 -25.73
C ASN A 205 12.72 -7.64 -25.21
N ALA A 206 12.67 -6.72 -24.24
CA ALA A 206 13.87 -6.08 -23.71
C ALA A 206 14.86 -7.10 -23.14
N LYS A 207 16.15 -6.93 -23.43
CA LYS A 207 17.21 -7.84 -22.96
C LYS A 207 18.56 -7.15 -22.83
N ILE A 208 19.36 -7.62 -21.89
CA ILE A 208 20.75 -7.19 -21.75
C ILE A 208 21.57 -7.81 -22.88
N VAL A 209 22.19 -6.99 -23.71
CA VAL A 209 23.08 -7.44 -24.80
C VAL A 209 24.55 -7.31 -24.46
N LYS A 210 24.91 -6.38 -23.56
CA LYS A 210 26.29 -6.16 -23.14
C LYS A 210 26.36 -5.64 -21.71
N VAL A 211 27.37 -6.10 -20.99
CA VAL A 211 27.80 -5.55 -19.71
C VAL A 211 29.29 -5.29 -19.80
N THR A 212 29.72 -4.09 -19.41
CA THR A 212 31.13 -3.70 -19.41
C THR A 212 31.58 -3.42 -17.98
N TYR A 213 32.60 -4.13 -17.51
CA TYR A 213 33.15 -3.98 -16.18
C TYR A 213 34.67 -4.12 -16.23
N ASN A 214 35.38 -3.23 -15.52
CA ASN A 214 36.81 -3.27 -15.36
C ASN A 214 37.16 -3.21 -13.86
N SER A 215 37.67 -4.32 -13.32
CA SER A 215 38.00 -4.41 -11.90
C SER A 215 39.15 -3.50 -11.46
N GLN A 216 39.91 -2.93 -12.40
CA GLN A 216 40.96 -1.94 -12.07
C GLN A 216 40.38 -0.59 -11.67
N ASP A 217 39.11 -0.31 -12.01
CA ASP A 217 38.41 0.92 -11.65
C ASP A 217 37.68 0.81 -10.29
N ASP A 218 37.85 -0.31 -9.59
CA ASP A 218 37.29 -0.52 -8.27
C ASP A 218 37.89 0.44 -7.26
N VAL A 219 37.03 1.04 -6.44
CA VAL A 219 37.44 1.94 -5.36
C VAL A 219 37.14 1.28 -4.02
N GLU A 220 38.06 1.40 -3.06
CA GLU A 220 37.91 0.87 -1.70
C GLU A 220 37.74 1.99 -0.67
N SER A 221 36.97 1.74 0.37
CA SER A 221 36.81 2.62 1.53
C SER A 221 37.18 1.90 2.82
N ASN A 222 37.95 2.58 3.67
CA ASN A 222 38.40 2.10 4.99
C ASN A 222 37.38 2.43 6.10
N LEU A 223 36.09 2.55 5.76
CA LEU A 223 35.01 2.90 6.69
C LEU A 223 34.93 1.95 7.91
N MET A 224 35.32 0.69 7.75
CA MET A 224 35.01 -0.38 8.71
C MET A 224 36.22 -1.27 9.10
N PRO A 225 37.32 -0.69 9.61
CA PRO A 225 38.55 -1.43 9.85
C PRO A 225 38.43 -2.51 10.95
N ASP A 226 37.49 -2.36 11.91
CA ASP A 226 37.30 -3.33 13.01
C ASP A 226 36.03 -4.20 12.85
N VAL A 227 35.37 -4.14 11.68
CA VAL A 227 34.16 -4.92 11.42
C VAL A 227 34.49 -6.21 10.69
N SER A 228 33.95 -7.32 11.19
CA SER A 228 34.24 -8.66 10.65
C SER A 228 33.41 -9.04 9.42
N ARG A 229 32.24 -8.43 9.22
CA ARG A 229 31.35 -8.73 8.07
C ARG A 229 30.55 -7.51 7.63
N PHE A 230 30.35 -7.41 6.32
CA PHE A 230 29.42 -6.50 5.67
C PHE A 230 28.40 -7.33 4.91
N LEU A 231 27.14 -7.29 5.35
CA LEU A 231 26.07 -8.12 4.82
C LEU A 231 24.89 -7.23 4.42
N GLU A 232 24.21 -7.66 3.35
CA GLU A 232 22.88 -7.15 2.98
C GLU A 232 22.82 -5.63 2.84
N PRO A 233 23.76 -5.00 2.12
CA PRO A 233 23.68 -3.56 1.92
C PRO A 233 22.52 -3.18 1.01
N MET A 234 21.91 -2.05 1.36
CA MET A 234 20.86 -1.39 0.61
C MET A 234 21.22 0.08 0.45
N VAL A 235 20.91 0.65 -0.71
CA VAL A 235 21.28 2.02 -1.07
C VAL A 235 20.05 2.76 -1.59
N THR A 236 19.79 3.96 -1.09
CA THR A 236 18.71 4.83 -1.58
C THR A 236 18.92 5.25 -3.03
N ALA A 237 17.86 5.64 -3.73
CA ALA A 237 17.87 6.03 -5.14
C ALA A 237 18.82 7.21 -5.41
N ASP A 238 18.94 8.13 -4.47
CA ASP A 238 19.90 9.25 -4.55
C ASP A 238 21.37 8.82 -4.39
N GLY A 239 21.63 7.54 -4.09
CA GLY A 239 22.96 6.96 -3.99
C GLY A 239 23.76 7.40 -2.77
N ARG A 240 23.11 7.93 -1.72
CA ARG A 240 23.78 8.60 -0.59
C ARG A 240 23.61 7.95 0.77
N LEU A 241 22.49 7.27 1.03
CA LEU A 241 22.28 6.54 2.28
C LEU A 241 22.48 5.04 2.05
N PHE A 242 23.27 4.43 2.93
CA PHE A 242 23.60 3.02 2.92
C PHE A 242 23.12 2.41 4.23
N VAL A 243 22.21 1.45 4.16
CA VAL A 243 21.76 0.67 5.33
C VAL A 243 22.23 -0.77 5.13
N PHE A 244 22.86 -1.34 6.15
CA PHE A 244 23.46 -2.67 6.03
C PHE A 244 23.66 -3.30 7.41
N ARG A 245 24.18 -4.53 7.39
CA ARG A 245 24.48 -5.27 8.61
C ARG A 245 25.95 -5.43 8.87
N ILE A 246 26.29 -5.35 10.14
CA ILE A 246 27.58 -5.76 10.68
C ILE A 246 27.33 -6.89 11.66
N ASN A 247 27.73 -8.11 11.32
CA ASN A 247 27.31 -9.31 12.05
C ASN A 247 27.81 -9.29 13.51
N GLU A 248 26.90 -9.37 14.48
CA GLU A 248 27.24 -9.61 15.88
C GLU A 248 27.61 -11.10 16.10
N GLY A 249 28.85 -11.38 16.53
CA GLY A 249 29.34 -12.73 16.81
C GLY A 249 30.06 -12.79 18.16
N ARG A 250 30.41 -13.99 18.65
CA ARG A 250 31.13 -14.12 19.94
C ARG A 250 32.47 -13.37 19.99
N ASP A 251 33.07 -13.10 18.82
CA ASP A 251 34.35 -12.43 18.68
C ASP A 251 34.23 -11.00 18.12
N THR A 252 33.02 -10.41 18.03
CA THR A 252 32.89 -9.02 17.56
C THR A 252 33.30 -8.02 18.62
N LYS A 253 34.23 -7.13 18.24
CA LYS A 253 34.52 -5.92 18.99
C LYS A 253 33.30 -4.99 18.93
N PRO A 254 32.98 -4.26 20.01
CA PRO A 254 32.01 -3.18 19.98
C PRO A 254 32.35 -2.18 18.88
N LEU A 255 31.34 -1.76 18.10
CA LEU A 255 31.49 -0.64 17.18
C LEU A 255 31.73 0.62 18.00
N LYS A 256 32.73 1.41 17.62
CA LYS A 256 32.97 2.74 18.17
C LYS A 256 32.51 3.78 17.15
N TRP A 257 31.76 4.77 17.60
CA TRP A 257 31.20 5.82 16.75
C TRP A 257 31.05 7.12 17.56
N LYS A 258 30.81 8.23 16.87
CA LYS A 258 30.63 9.56 17.48
C LYS A 258 29.28 10.15 17.12
N THR A 259 28.63 10.77 18.10
CA THR A 259 27.45 11.62 17.88
C THR A 259 27.84 12.96 17.23
N ASP A 260 26.86 13.72 16.75
CA ASP A 260 27.05 15.04 16.14
C ASP A 260 27.82 16.05 17.03
N ASP A 261 27.68 15.94 18.36
CA ASP A 261 28.40 16.78 19.34
C ASP A 261 29.84 16.30 19.63
N GLY A 262 30.27 15.20 19.01
CA GLY A 262 31.58 14.60 19.17
C GLY A 262 31.71 13.57 20.30
N THR A 263 30.63 13.30 21.05
CA THR A 263 30.64 12.29 22.13
C THR A 263 30.90 10.89 21.56
N GLU A 264 31.90 10.19 22.12
CA GLU A 264 32.19 8.80 21.74
C GLU A 264 31.23 7.82 22.42
N LYS A 265 30.63 6.94 21.61
CA LYS A 265 29.78 5.84 22.05
C LYS A 265 30.33 4.51 21.55
N SER A 266 29.98 3.45 22.26
CA SER A 266 30.34 2.09 21.84
C SER A 266 29.28 1.07 22.23
N GLY A 267 29.04 0.09 21.36
CA GLY A 267 28.02 -0.93 21.55
C GLY A 267 28.09 -2.05 20.53
N LEU A 268 27.23 -3.05 20.69
CA LEU A 268 27.01 -4.11 19.71
C LEU A 268 25.76 -3.78 18.91
N TYR A 269 25.87 -3.88 17.59
CA TYR A 269 24.79 -3.52 16.66
C TYR A 269 24.80 -4.47 15.47
N ASP A 270 23.65 -5.01 15.07
CA ASP A 270 23.50 -5.75 13.81
C ASP A 270 23.16 -4.79 12.67
N MET A 271 22.20 -3.87 12.87
CA MET A 271 21.76 -2.91 11.86
C MET A 271 22.43 -1.54 12.01
N VAL A 272 23.10 -1.10 10.95
CA VAL A 272 23.82 0.18 10.91
C VAL A 272 23.57 0.90 9.60
N TYR A 273 23.93 2.19 9.56
CA TYR A 273 23.93 2.97 8.34
C TYR A 273 25.22 3.76 8.15
N ALA A 274 25.47 4.18 6.92
CA ALA A 274 26.47 5.17 6.55
C ALA A 274 25.88 6.14 5.52
N VAL A 275 26.38 7.37 5.48
CA VAL A 275 25.81 8.43 4.64
C VAL A 275 26.89 9.23 3.91
N ILE A 276 26.59 9.65 2.68
CA ILE A 276 27.41 10.57 1.87
C ILE A 276 26.79 11.97 1.96
N PRO A 277 27.52 13.00 2.44
CA PRO A 277 27.03 14.38 2.50
C PRO A 277 26.58 14.90 1.14
N GLU A 278 25.57 15.78 1.11
CA GLU A 278 25.03 16.33 -0.15
C GLU A 278 26.06 17.09 -1.00
N SER A 279 27.07 17.67 -0.36
CA SER A 279 28.20 18.36 -1.01
C SER A 279 29.13 17.44 -1.81
N GLU A 280 29.00 16.12 -1.66
CA GLU A 280 29.83 15.12 -2.33
C GLU A 280 29.05 14.43 -3.46
N ASN A 281 29.73 13.66 -4.30
CA ASN A 281 29.09 12.93 -5.39
C ASN A 281 28.32 11.70 -4.89
N ALA A 282 27.14 11.44 -5.48
CA ALA A 282 26.39 10.22 -5.23
C ALA A 282 27.24 8.98 -5.56
N CYS A 283 27.02 7.88 -4.83
CA CYS A 283 27.77 6.63 -4.95
C CYS A 283 29.30 6.76 -4.75
N ASP A 284 29.84 7.85 -4.21
CA ASP A 284 31.25 7.96 -3.83
C ASP A 284 31.52 7.40 -2.43
N ILE A 285 31.83 6.11 -2.36
CA ILE A 285 32.06 5.41 -1.09
C ILE A 285 33.26 5.92 -0.28
N THR A 286 34.16 6.71 -0.89
CA THR A 286 35.31 7.30 -0.20
C THR A 286 34.90 8.45 0.72
N LYS A 287 33.67 8.96 0.53
CA LYS A 287 33.07 10.07 1.27
C LYS A 287 32.05 9.63 2.31
N LEU A 288 31.92 8.32 2.53
CA LEU A 288 31.01 7.77 3.53
C LEU A 288 31.41 8.20 4.95
N GLN A 289 30.42 8.62 5.72
CA GLN A 289 30.51 8.84 7.15
C GLN A 289 29.80 7.71 7.90
N GLY A 290 30.43 7.17 8.95
CA GLY A 290 29.91 6.06 9.77
C GLY A 290 30.89 4.89 9.93
N PRO A 291 30.39 3.65 10.16
CA PRO A 291 28.98 3.32 10.35
C PRO A 291 28.44 3.83 11.69
N TYR A 292 27.13 4.13 11.71
CA TYR A 292 26.38 4.51 12.90
C TYR A 292 25.29 3.48 13.18
N PRO A 293 24.95 3.19 14.45
CA PRO A 293 23.80 2.35 14.75
C PRO A 293 22.52 2.97 14.21
N ILE A 294 21.62 2.15 13.70
CA ILE A 294 20.40 2.67 13.05
C ILE A 294 19.57 3.58 13.97
N SER A 295 19.55 3.31 15.27
CA SER A 295 18.89 4.12 16.31
C SER A 295 19.46 5.52 16.50
N HIS A 296 20.66 5.81 15.96
CA HIS A 296 21.23 7.15 15.94
C HIS A 296 20.62 8.04 14.85
N ALA A 297 19.99 7.45 13.82
CA ALA A 297 19.50 8.20 12.66
C ALA A 297 18.61 9.40 13.02
N PRO A 298 17.66 9.32 13.99
CA PRO A 298 16.85 10.47 14.38
C PRO A 298 17.59 11.61 15.09
N PHE A 299 18.82 11.35 15.53
CA PHE A 299 19.65 12.31 16.24
C PHE A 299 20.72 12.92 15.32
N HIS A 300 21.09 12.21 14.24
CA HIS A 300 22.08 12.64 13.26
C HIS A 300 21.50 13.68 12.28
N SER A 301 22.01 14.91 12.35
CA SER A 301 21.56 16.07 11.57
C SER A 301 21.51 15.85 10.06
N LEU A 302 22.53 15.21 9.47
CA LEU A 302 22.56 14.94 8.03
C LEU A 302 21.44 14.00 7.57
N VAL A 303 21.05 13.05 8.42
CA VAL A 303 20.07 12.03 8.06
C VAL A 303 18.66 12.48 8.40
N LYS A 304 18.42 12.97 9.61
CA LYS A 304 17.07 13.40 10.05
C LYS A 304 16.51 14.55 9.20
N ASN A 305 17.36 15.45 8.69
CA ASN A 305 16.89 16.58 7.89
C ASN A 305 16.49 16.18 6.46
N LYS A 306 16.84 14.96 6.01
CA LYS A 306 16.67 14.53 4.63
C LYS A 306 15.78 13.30 4.49
N TYR A 307 16.04 12.25 5.26
CA TYR A 307 15.41 10.95 5.08
C TYR A 307 14.26 10.78 6.04
N GLY A 308 13.07 10.50 5.49
CA GLY A 308 11.82 10.43 6.26
C GLY A 308 11.85 9.39 7.38
N PHE A 309 12.63 8.29 7.23
CA PHE A 309 12.68 7.27 8.28
C PHE A 309 13.20 7.84 9.59
N ALA A 310 14.14 8.80 9.53
CA ALA A 310 14.83 9.37 10.68
C ALA A 310 14.15 10.61 11.27
N GLN A 311 13.01 11.07 10.74
CA GLN A 311 12.45 12.36 11.15
C GLN A 311 11.70 12.35 12.48
N ARG A 312 11.42 11.16 13.00
CA ARG A 312 10.83 10.98 14.32
C ARG A 312 11.70 10.05 15.12
N GLN A 313 11.76 10.27 16.43
CA GLN A 313 12.40 9.33 17.33
C GLN A 313 11.71 7.97 17.21
N PHE A 314 12.50 6.91 17.19
CA PHE A 314 11.98 5.57 17.06
C PHE A 314 11.23 5.14 18.31
N ARG A 315 10.16 4.39 18.10
CA ARG A 315 9.39 3.71 19.14
C ARG A 315 9.31 2.23 18.84
N ASP A 316 9.35 1.40 19.88
CA ASP A 316 9.08 -0.02 19.74
C ASP A 316 7.60 -0.28 19.38
N PRO A 317 7.21 -1.54 19.11
CA PRO A 317 5.84 -1.86 18.70
C PRO A 317 4.78 -1.60 19.78
N GLU A 318 5.15 -1.49 21.05
CA GLU A 318 4.26 -1.10 22.15
C GLU A 318 4.29 0.42 22.45
N GLY A 319 5.08 1.19 21.68
CA GLY A 319 5.12 2.65 21.73
C GLY A 319 6.24 3.24 22.58
N SER A 320 7.10 2.41 23.19
CA SER A 320 8.20 2.85 24.04
C SER A 320 9.32 3.50 23.23
N LEU A 321 9.83 4.64 23.68
CA LEU A 321 10.88 5.38 22.96
C LEU A 321 12.21 4.61 22.99
N ILE A 322 12.84 4.48 21.82
CA ILE A 322 14.20 3.96 21.67
C ILE A 322 15.21 5.10 21.84
N LYS A 323 16.23 4.89 22.67
CA LYS A 323 17.24 5.91 22.97
C LYS A 323 18.31 6.00 21.88
N ASP A 324 18.98 7.15 21.81
CA ASP A 324 20.08 7.38 20.88
C ASP A 324 21.23 6.37 21.09
N GLY A 325 21.49 5.55 20.08
CA GLY A 325 22.57 4.56 20.11
C GLY A 325 22.19 3.25 20.78
N GLU A 326 20.92 3.03 21.07
CA GLU A 326 20.40 1.78 21.62
C GLU A 326 20.31 0.69 20.53
N PRO A 327 20.70 -0.57 20.79
CA PRO A 327 20.59 -1.63 19.80
C PRO A 327 19.12 -1.92 19.44
N ILE A 328 18.77 -1.80 18.16
CA ILE A 328 17.49 -2.30 17.66
C ILE A 328 17.59 -3.83 17.54
N LYS A 329 16.66 -4.53 18.21
CA LYS A 329 16.62 -5.99 18.31
C LYS A 329 15.99 -6.66 17.06
N GLY A 330 16.53 -6.33 15.89
CA GLY A 330 16.09 -6.79 14.56
C GLY A 330 17.26 -7.00 13.59
N THR A 331 17.00 -7.63 12.44
CA THR A 331 18.03 -7.95 11.43
C THR A 331 17.47 -8.01 10.00
N TYR A 332 18.32 -8.14 8.98
CA TYR A 332 17.96 -8.04 7.55
C TYR A 332 17.30 -6.70 7.19
N PRO A 333 17.98 -5.55 7.41
CA PRO A 333 17.42 -4.26 7.10
C PRO A 333 17.27 -4.06 5.59
N TRP A 334 16.16 -3.44 5.21
CA TRP A 334 15.89 -2.90 3.90
C TRP A 334 15.47 -1.45 4.06
N VAL A 335 15.88 -0.60 3.13
CA VAL A 335 15.46 0.80 3.07
C VAL A 335 14.81 1.05 1.71
N ASP A 336 13.68 1.74 1.73
CA ASP A 336 12.99 2.12 0.50
C ASP A 336 13.85 3.08 -0.33
N ARG A 337 13.44 3.28 -1.59
CA ARG A 337 14.21 4.06 -2.55
C ARG A 337 14.43 5.50 -2.10
N GLU A 338 13.48 6.10 -1.40
CA GLU A 338 13.59 7.47 -0.94
C GLU A 338 14.08 7.62 0.51
N GLY A 339 14.31 6.50 1.20
CA GLY A 339 14.68 6.51 2.63
C GLY A 339 13.57 7.07 3.51
N ARG A 340 12.31 6.82 3.16
CA ARG A 340 11.14 7.15 3.98
C ARG A 340 10.93 6.15 5.12
N ASN A 341 11.32 4.90 4.95
CA ASN A 341 11.04 3.77 5.83
C ASN A 341 12.17 2.73 5.82
N VAL A 342 12.43 2.13 6.97
CA VAL A 342 13.31 0.97 7.13
C VAL A 342 12.45 -0.24 7.49
N PHE A 343 12.75 -1.38 6.88
CA PHE A 343 12.07 -2.65 7.08
C PHE A 343 13.08 -3.68 7.56
N PHE A 344 12.69 -4.59 8.45
CA PHE A 344 13.59 -5.61 8.97
C PHE A 344 12.81 -6.79 9.54
N THR A 345 13.51 -7.85 9.90
CA THR A 345 12.94 -9.05 10.55
C THR A 345 13.23 -9.06 12.05
N ALA A 346 12.28 -9.54 12.84
CA ALA A 346 12.35 -9.43 14.31
C ALA A 346 11.78 -10.63 15.08
N ILE A 347 10.94 -11.46 14.45
CA ILE A 347 10.33 -12.62 15.11
C ILE A 347 11.32 -13.77 15.15
N ARG A 348 11.44 -14.35 16.35
CA ARG A 348 12.06 -15.65 16.61
C ARG A 348 11.04 -16.53 17.32
N SER A 349 10.28 -17.32 16.57
CA SER A 349 9.31 -18.28 17.11
C SER A 349 9.71 -19.70 16.68
N MET A 350 9.60 -20.66 17.60
CA MET A 350 10.01 -22.05 17.38
C MET A 350 8.84 -23.01 17.64
N LEU A 351 8.75 -24.08 16.86
CA LEU A 351 7.77 -25.15 17.05
C LEU A 351 8.14 -26.11 18.18
N ASN A 352 9.34 -26.05 18.74
CA ASN A 352 9.78 -26.97 19.77
C ASN A 352 10.78 -26.37 20.76
N TYR A 353 10.90 -27.01 21.92
CA TYR A 353 11.92 -26.75 22.94
C TYR A 353 12.26 -28.03 23.71
N SER A 354 13.44 -28.07 24.33
CA SER A 354 13.93 -29.23 25.07
C SER A 354 13.94 -28.97 26.59
N ASN A 355 13.26 -29.78 27.41
CA ASN A 355 13.45 -29.80 28.88
C ASN A 355 14.18 -31.08 29.29
N HIS A 356 15.35 -30.95 29.92
CA HIS A 356 16.14 -32.08 30.42
C HIS A 356 16.41 -33.18 29.37
N GLY A 357 16.55 -32.81 28.10
CA GLY A 357 16.78 -33.75 26.99
C GLY A 357 15.52 -34.38 26.41
N VAL A 358 14.33 -34.00 26.90
CA VAL A 358 13.03 -34.36 26.32
C VAL A 358 12.55 -33.19 25.45
N GLU A 359 12.28 -33.46 24.18
CA GLU A 359 11.74 -32.49 23.23
C GLU A 359 10.23 -32.40 23.35
N TYR A 360 9.72 -31.17 23.36
CA TYR A 360 8.30 -30.85 23.36
C TYR A 360 7.96 -29.99 22.16
N THR A 361 6.84 -30.31 21.53
CA THR A 361 6.33 -29.58 20.38
C THR A 361 5.27 -28.57 20.81
N ARG A 362 5.12 -27.51 20.01
CA ARG A 362 4.08 -26.50 20.16
C ARG A 362 2.73 -27.06 19.71
N TYR A 363 2.72 -27.71 18.56
CA TYR A 363 1.57 -28.47 18.06
C TYR A 363 2.01 -29.89 17.77
N LYS A 364 1.04 -30.79 17.77
CA LYS A 364 1.19 -32.09 17.15
C LYS A 364 1.69 -31.88 15.71
N THR A 365 2.80 -32.55 15.40
CA THR A 365 3.53 -32.34 14.14
C THR A 365 3.96 -33.66 13.53
N SER A 366 3.90 -33.73 12.21
CA SER A 366 4.47 -34.83 11.43
C SER A 366 5.22 -34.30 10.21
N CYS A 367 6.08 -35.14 9.66
CA CYS A 367 6.88 -34.77 8.51
C CYS A 367 6.06 -34.82 7.20
N VAL A 368 6.20 -33.78 6.36
CA VAL A 368 5.83 -33.88 4.94
C VAL A 368 6.85 -34.75 4.21
N GLU A 369 6.46 -35.38 3.11
CA GLU A 369 7.31 -36.30 2.36
C GLU A 369 8.69 -35.71 2.00
N GLY A 370 9.76 -36.25 2.61
CA GLY A 370 11.15 -35.86 2.37
C GLY A 370 11.77 -34.89 3.38
N CYS A 371 11.09 -34.55 4.48
CA CYS A 371 11.69 -33.81 5.59
C CYS A 371 12.33 -34.69 6.67
N SER A 372 13.13 -34.08 7.55
CA SER A 372 13.72 -34.76 8.71
C SER A 372 12.72 -34.86 9.87
N GLU A 373 12.55 -36.06 10.41
CA GLU A 373 11.75 -36.32 11.62
C GLU A 373 12.39 -35.78 12.90
N ALA A 374 13.68 -35.37 12.87
CA ALA A 374 14.35 -34.80 14.03
C ALA A 374 13.76 -33.42 14.37
N VAL A 375 13.14 -33.31 15.55
CA VAL A 375 12.45 -32.09 16.01
C VAL A 375 13.45 -30.96 16.38
N SER A 376 14.62 -31.30 16.97
CA SER A 376 15.45 -30.33 17.70
C SER A 376 16.51 -29.54 16.92
N ARG A 377 16.66 -29.74 15.60
CA ARG A 377 17.79 -29.16 14.83
C ARG A 377 17.44 -28.56 13.47
N VAL A 378 16.15 -28.44 13.17
CA VAL A 378 15.69 -28.20 11.79
C VAL A 378 15.21 -26.76 11.56
N GLU A 379 14.87 -26.03 12.62
CA GLU A 379 14.41 -24.64 12.54
C GLU A 379 15.55 -23.63 12.66
N SER A 380 15.45 -22.53 11.91
CA SER A 380 16.33 -21.39 12.09
C SER A 380 16.05 -20.72 13.43
N GLY A 381 16.91 -20.93 14.43
CA GLY A 381 16.83 -20.27 15.74
C GLY A 381 17.21 -18.78 15.73
N LEU A 382 17.26 -18.12 14.57
CA LEU A 382 17.55 -16.70 14.38
C LEU A 382 16.25 -15.92 14.11
N HIS A 383 16.23 -14.62 14.44
CA HIS A 383 15.08 -13.73 14.25
C HIS A 383 14.88 -13.30 12.79
N THR A 384 14.57 -14.27 11.93
CA THR A 384 14.50 -14.11 10.47
C THR A 384 13.07 -14.21 9.94
N GLN A 385 12.09 -14.06 10.82
CA GLN A 385 10.66 -14.05 10.54
C GLN A 385 10.04 -12.71 10.98
N GLY A 386 8.78 -12.48 10.57
CA GLY A 386 8.10 -11.20 10.71
C GLY A 386 8.77 -10.11 9.87
N VAL A 387 7.99 -9.22 9.26
CA VAL A 387 8.55 -8.02 8.65
C VAL A 387 8.02 -6.83 9.42
N VAL A 388 8.93 -6.07 10.00
CA VAL A 388 8.64 -4.86 10.75
C VAL A 388 8.96 -3.66 9.87
N ALA A 389 8.05 -2.69 9.80
CA ALA A 389 8.29 -1.38 9.17
C ALA A 389 8.47 -0.30 10.24
N MET A 390 9.34 0.67 9.97
CA MET A 390 9.60 1.82 10.83
C MET A 390 10.05 3.02 10.01
N GLY A 391 9.35 4.15 10.11
CA GLY A 391 9.78 5.40 9.47
C GLY A 391 8.67 6.43 9.33
N ALA A 392 8.71 7.22 8.27
CA ALA A 392 7.74 8.28 7.99
C ALA A 392 6.30 7.77 7.94
N TRP A 393 6.08 6.58 7.37
CA TRP A 393 4.73 6.02 7.19
C TRP A 393 4.18 5.34 8.43
N THR A 394 5.01 5.16 9.44
CA THR A 394 4.60 4.61 10.74
C THR A 394 4.88 5.59 11.87
N ASN A 395 5.09 6.87 11.56
CA ASN A 395 5.41 7.92 12.53
C ASN A 395 6.54 7.53 13.51
N GLY A 396 7.55 6.81 13.03
CA GLY A 396 8.69 6.30 13.81
C GLY A 396 8.38 5.10 14.72
N LYS A 397 7.13 4.62 14.80
CA LYS A 397 6.77 3.40 15.54
C LYS A 397 7.09 2.16 14.70
N MET A 398 7.67 1.15 15.32
CA MET A 398 7.85 -0.16 14.70
C MET A 398 6.49 -0.86 14.57
N VAL A 399 6.15 -1.34 13.38
CA VAL A 399 4.89 -2.05 13.10
C VAL A 399 5.21 -3.39 12.48
N LEU A 400 4.83 -4.50 13.14
CA LEU A 400 4.86 -5.82 12.51
C LEU A 400 3.76 -5.89 11.46
N LEU A 401 4.17 -6.02 10.20
CA LEU A 401 3.28 -6.12 9.05
C LEU A 401 2.70 -7.53 8.93
N ASP A 402 1.47 -7.58 8.42
CA ASP A 402 0.76 -8.83 8.14
C ASP A 402 0.63 -9.09 6.62
N GLY A 403 0.35 -10.34 6.25
CA GLY A 403 0.09 -10.76 4.88
C GLY A 403 0.98 -11.90 4.38
N ALA A 404 0.81 -12.27 3.10
CA ALA A 404 1.42 -13.48 2.52
C ALA A 404 2.97 -13.44 2.46
N PHE A 405 3.61 -12.27 2.42
CA PHE A 405 5.08 -12.18 2.52
C PHE A 405 5.59 -12.59 3.93
N ALA A 406 4.72 -12.50 4.95
CA ALA A 406 4.94 -12.94 6.33
C ALA A 406 4.17 -14.22 6.65
N ASN A 407 4.11 -15.17 5.71
CA ASN A 407 3.27 -16.38 5.76
C ASN A 407 3.37 -17.25 7.02
N SER A 408 4.48 -17.20 7.78
CA SER A 408 4.63 -17.96 9.03
C SER A 408 5.61 -17.30 10.01
N ASP A 409 5.31 -17.44 11.30
CA ASP A 409 6.19 -17.05 12.40
C ASP A 409 7.34 -18.03 12.66
N TYR A 410 7.30 -19.22 12.04
CA TYR A 410 8.28 -20.28 12.27
C TYR A 410 9.37 -20.28 11.22
N GLY A 411 10.62 -20.47 11.63
CA GLY A 411 11.79 -20.47 10.75
C GLY A 411 12.04 -21.75 9.94
N LEU A 412 10.99 -22.36 9.37
CA LEU A 412 11.09 -23.60 8.59
C LEU A 412 11.63 -23.36 7.17
N SER A 413 12.55 -24.22 6.71
CA SER A 413 13.08 -24.18 5.34
C SER A 413 12.20 -24.88 4.32
N THR A 414 12.55 -24.77 3.03
CA THR A 414 11.81 -25.40 1.92
C THR A 414 11.84 -26.93 1.95
N THR A 415 12.80 -27.53 2.66
CA THR A 415 12.96 -28.98 2.82
C THR A 415 12.37 -29.54 4.08
N ASN A 416 11.91 -28.66 4.96
CA ASN A 416 11.49 -29.01 6.30
C ASN A 416 10.07 -28.56 6.56
N HIS A 417 9.23 -28.67 5.53
CA HIS A 417 7.79 -28.47 5.70
C HIS A 417 7.25 -29.49 6.70
N LYS A 418 6.32 -29.04 7.53
CA LYS A 418 5.70 -29.85 8.56
C LYS A 418 4.20 -29.81 8.40
N TYR A 419 3.55 -30.94 8.64
CA TYR A 419 2.14 -30.92 8.98
C TYR A 419 2.01 -30.53 10.45
N LEU A 420 1.15 -29.55 10.73
CA LEU A 420 0.81 -29.10 12.08
C LEU A 420 -0.68 -29.25 12.31
N THR A 421 -1.08 -29.80 13.46
CA THR A 421 -2.48 -29.78 13.91
C THR A 421 -2.81 -28.39 14.44
N LEU A 422 -3.25 -27.51 13.55
CA LEU A 422 -3.64 -26.13 13.90
C LEU A 422 -5.15 -25.99 14.12
N TYR A 423 -5.95 -26.87 13.50
CA TYR A 423 -7.40 -26.79 13.55
C TYR A 423 -8.04 -28.14 13.91
N ARG A 424 -9.30 -28.09 14.33
CA ARG A 424 -10.19 -29.25 14.43
C ARG A 424 -11.46 -28.99 13.62
N ASP A 425 -11.95 -29.99 12.92
CA ASP A 425 -13.22 -29.88 12.21
C ASP A 425 -14.42 -29.84 13.18
N VAL A 426 -15.64 -29.71 12.62
CA VAL A 426 -16.87 -29.66 13.42
C VAL A 426 -17.17 -30.97 14.15
N GLN A 427 -16.49 -32.08 13.79
CA GLN A 427 -16.53 -33.36 14.47
C GLN A 427 -15.41 -33.51 15.52
N GLY A 428 -14.58 -32.49 15.71
CA GLY A 428 -13.46 -32.47 16.65
C GLY A 428 -12.23 -33.25 16.15
N GLN A 429 -12.17 -33.62 14.87
CA GLN A 429 -11.01 -34.31 14.30
C GLN A 429 -9.89 -33.33 13.94
N ASP A 430 -8.65 -33.74 14.20
CA ASP A 430 -7.45 -32.97 13.86
C ASP A 430 -7.38 -32.69 12.36
N VAL A 431 -7.26 -31.41 12.00
CA VAL A 431 -6.98 -30.97 10.63
C VAL A 431 -5.51 -30.57 10.54
N MET A 432 -4.78 -31.22 9.63
CA MET A 432 -3.35 -31.01 9.44
C MET A 432 -3.11 -29.93 8.38
N GLU A 433 -2.30 -28.95 8.73
CA GLU A 433 -1.90 -27.86 7.82
C GLU A 433 -0.41 -27.93 7.53
N VAL A 434 -0.07 -27.73 6.26
CA VAL A 434 1.33 -27.69 5.84
C VAL A 434 1.91 -26.32 6.17
N VAL A 435 3.01 -26.27 6.93
CA VAL A 435 3.71 -25.03 7.26
C VAL A 435 5.19 -25.16 6.89
N GLY A 436 5.76 -24.12 6.31
CA GLY A 436 7.10 -24.19 5.74
C GLY A 436 7.51 -22.99 4.89
N SER A 437 8.73 -23.06 4.34
CA SER A 437 9.28 -22.09 3.39
C SER A 437 9.47 -20.66 3.91
N ALA A 438 9.34 -20.44 5.21
CA ALA A 438 9.62 -19.15 5.81
C ALA A 438 11.10 -18.80 5.68
N ARG A 439 12.03 -19.69 6.03
CA ARG A 439 13.47 -19.41 6.02
C ARG A 439 14.26 -20.45 5.24
N SER A 440 14.74 -20.10 4.04
CA SER A 440 15.61 -20.95 3.24
C SER A 440 16.72 -20.17 2.55
N THR A 441 17.92 -20.73 2.59
CA THR A 441 19.12 -20.27 1.85
C THR A 441 19.70 -21.37 0.97
N GLU A 442 18.99 -22.50 0.85
CA GLU A 442 19.41 -23.65 0.04
C GLU A 442 19.08 -23.38 -1.42
N ARG A 443 20.07 -22.87 -2.17
CA ARG A 443 19.93 -22.40 -3.56
C ARG A 443 19.15 -23.35 -4.47
N ASP A 444 19.52 -24.63 -4.44
CA ASP A 444 19.00 -25.67 -5.35
C ASP A 444 17.58 -26.10 -4.97
N LYS A 445 17.09 -25.59 -3.83
CA LYS A 445 15.79 -25.88 -3.24
C LYS A 445 14.92 -24.62 -3.15
N LEU A 446 15.19 -23.67 -4.04
CA LEU A 446 14.44 -22.44 -4.23
C LEU A 446 14.07 -22.30 -5.71
N PRO A 447 12.91 -21.70 -6.03
CA PRO A 447 12.45 -21.52 -7.40
C PRO A 447 13.52 -20.91 -8.31
N LEU A 448 13.44 -21.25 -9.60
CA LEU A 448 14.27 -20.65 -10.64
C LEU A 448 14.05 -19.13 -10.64
N MET A 449 15.11 -18.35 -10.85
CA MET A 449 15.07 -16.87 -10.81
C MET A 449 14.58 -16.24 -9.49
N GLY A 450 14.46 -17.00 -8.39
CA GLY A 450 14.20 -16.43 -7.05
C GLY A 450 15.43 -15.79 -6.40
N ALA A 451 15.23 -14.99 -5.35
CA ALA A 451 16.26 -14.20 -4.66
C ALA A 451 17.36 -15.01 -3.91
N LYS A 452 17.27 -16.35 -3.91
CA LYS A 452 18.22 -17.31 -3.30
C LYS A 452 18.48 -17.11 -1.79
N ASN A 453 17.60 -16.34 -1.16
CA ASN A 453 17.40 -16.21 0.27
C ASN A 453 15.95 -15.76 0.48
N THR A 454 15.16 -16.50 1.24
CA THR A 454 13.73 -16.15 1.44
C THR A 454 13.51 -14.96 2.37
N THR A 455 14.53 -14.54 3.13
CA THR A 455 14.45 -13.40 4.07
C THR A 455 14.72 -12.04 3.42
N PHE A 456 15.22 -12.00 2.17
CA PHE A 456 15.37 -10.70 1.51
C PHE A 456 14.01 -10.07 1.27
N ILE A 457 13.94 -8.77 1.54
CA ILE A 457 12.79 -7.91 1.33
C ILE A 457 13.15 -6.94 0.20
N ASP A 458 12.23 -6.70 -0.73
CA ASP A 458 12.33 -5.58 -1.66
C ASP A 458 10.92 -5.16 -2.13
N SER A 459 10.84 -4.01 -2.80
CA SER A 459 9.61 -3.53 -3.43
C SER A 459 9.93 -2.79 -4.72
N LEU A 460 9.03 -2.93 -5.70
CA LEU A 460 9.02 -2.07 -6.89
C LEU A 460 8.32 -0.73 -6.62
N GLU A 461 7.80 -0.55 -5.41
CA GLU A 461 7.03 0.63 -4.98
C GLU A 461 5.96 0.93 -6.04
N ASN A 462 5.99 2.12 -6.63
CA ASN A 462 5.03 2.56 -7.64
C ASN A 462 5.65 2.72 -9.04
N LEU A 463 6.88 2.23 -9.26
CA LEU A 463 7.66 2.45 -10.48
C LEU A 463 6.93 2.04 -11.76
N PHE A 464 6.10 1.00 -11.68
CA PHE A 464 5.41 0.41 -12.83
C PHE A 464 3.90 0.70 -12.88
N ASN A 465 3.38 1.61 -12.04
CA ASN A 465 1.95 1.93 -12.00
C ASN A 465 1.40 2.57 -13.28
N TYR A 466 2.27 3.00 -14.21
CA TYR A 466 1.83 3.39 -15.57
C TYR A 466 1.26 2.21 -16.36
N ASN A 467 1.61 0.97 -16.01
CA ASN A 467 0.92 -0.22 -16.49
C ASN A 467 -0.20 -0.56 -15.50
N SER A 468 -1.45 -0.47 -15.96
CA SER A 468 -2.64 -0.76 -15.16
C SER A 468 -2.66 -2.17 -14.55
N ASN A 469 -1.95 -3.13 -15.14
CA ASN A 469 -1.82 -4.49 -14.62
C ASN A 469 -0.81 -4.64 -13.48
N MET A 470 0.03 -3.62 -13.25
CA MET A 470 1.00 -3.58 -12.15
C MET A 470 0.51 -2.73 -10.96
N VAL A 471 -0.61 -2.04 -11.10
CA VAL A 471 -1.23 -1.30 -9.98
C VAL A 471 -1.65 -2.30 -8.89
N PRO A 472 -1.38 -2.02 -7.60
CA PRO A 472 -1.89 -2.79 -6.47
C PRO A 472 -3.37 -3.11 -6.57
N SER A 473 -3.72 -4.27 -6.03
CA SER A 473 -5.06 -4.81 -6.13
C SER A 473 -6.01 -4.14 -5.15
N THR A 474 -5.57 -3.85 -3.94
CA THR A 474 -6.38 -3.17 -2.92
C THR A 474 -6.78 -1.74 -3.34
N PRO A 475 -7.99 -1.27 -2.98
CA PRO A 475 -8.43 0.10 -3.26
C PRO A 475 -7.92 1.09 -2.21
N ARG A 476 -6.80 0.82 -1.54
CA ARG A 476 -6.15 1.75 -0.63
C ARG A 476 -5.22 2.69 -1.40
N ASP A 477 -4.81 3.80 -0.80
CA ASP A 477 -4.13 4.89 -1.51
C ASP A 477 -2.63 4.94 -1.27
N VAL A 478 -2.12 4.43 -0.14
CA VAL A 478 -0.67 4.34 0.13
C VAL A 478 -0.26 2.87 0.10
N VAL A 479 -0.08 2.33 -1.09
CA VAL A 479 0.09 0.87 -1.27
C VAL A 479 1.34 0.52 -2.04
N TRP A 480 2.06 -0.49 -1.57
CA TRP A 480 3.19 -1.09 -2.28
C TRP A 480 3.04 -2.59 -2.48
N HIS A 481 3.50 -3.08 -3.64
CA HIS A 481 3.84 -4.49 -3.81
C HIS A 481 5.10 -4.79 -3.02
N LEU A 482 4.97 -5.38 -1.82
CA LEU A 482 6.09 -5.78 -1.00
C LEU A 482 6.40 -7.26 -1.22
N SER A 483 7.67 -7.57 -1.47
CA SER A 483 8.12 -8.92 -1.78
C SER A 483 9.18 -9.38 -0.80
N THR A 484 9.04 -10.61 -0.34
CA THR A 484 10.15 -11.37 0.26
C THR A 484 10.66 -12.42 -0.71
N GLY A 485 11.72 -13.18 -0.42
CA GLY A 485 12.11 -14.28 -1.30
C GLY A 485 11.16 -15.50 -1.30
N ARG A 486 9.96 -15.39 -0.69
CA ARG A 486 8.95 -16.46 -0.58
C ARG A 486 7.52 -16.03 -0.93
N GLY A 487 7.20 -14.74 -0.96
CA GLY A 487 5.84 -14.26 -1.24
C GLY A 487 5.82 -12.79 -1.62
N THR A 488 4.74 -12.35 -2.25
CA THR A 488 4.47 -10.95 -2.62
C THR A 488 3.04 -10.61 -2.22
N ALA A 489 2.83 -9.46 -1.59
CA ALA A 489 1.48 -8.97 -1.30
C ALA A 489 1.44 -7.43 -1.34
N ASP A 490 0.24 -6.91 -1.47
CA ASP A 490 -0.02 -5.48 -1.28
C ASP A 490 0.08 -5.14 0.21
N VAL A 491 0.86 -4.12 0.55
CA VAL A 491 0.90 -3.54 1.90
C VAL A 491 0.34 -2.13 1.81
N ALA A 492 -0.80 -1.91 2.48
CA ALA A 492 -1.40 -0.59 2.63
C ALA A 492 -0.88 0.09 3.90
N PHE A 493 -0.40 1.32 3.77
CA PHE A 493 0.14 2.12 4.87
C PHE A 493 -0.84 3.18 5.37
N ASP A 494 -2.00 3.31 4.72
CA ASP A 494 -3.08 4.27 5.03
C ASP A 494 -3.41 4.28 6.53
N ASP A 495 -3.59 3.11 7.13
CA ASP A 495 -3.95 3.00 8.55
C ASP A 495 -2.79 3.41 9.48
N PHE A 496 -1.55 3.15 9.08
CA PHE A 496 -0.37 3.43 9.90
C PHE A 496 0.02 4.91 9.85
N ILE A 497 -0.18 5.58 8.72
CA ILE A 497 0.17 6.98 8.55
C ILE A 497 -0.89 7.91 9.17
N ASN A 498 -2.14 7.44 9.27
CA ASN A 498 -3.27 8.20 9.79
C ASN A 498 -3.05 8.59 11.26
N LYS A 499 -2.99 9.91 11.52
CA LYS A 499 -2.73 10.46 12.86
C LYS A 499 -3.90 10.30 13.83
N HIS A 500 -5.10 10.02 13.32
CA HIS A 500 -6.32 9.80 14.08
C HIS A 500 -6.53 8.31 14.44
N SER A 501 -5.60 7.43 14.06
CA SER A 501 -5.62 6.03 14.48
C SER A 501 -5.53 5.89 16.01
N VAL A 502 -6.51 5.21 16.60
CA VAL A 502 -6.55 4.89 18.04
C VAL A 502 -6.22 3.41 18.24
N ILE A 503 -6.90 2.54 17.49
CA ILE A 503 -6.65 1.10 17.45
C ILE A 503 -6.49 0.71 15.99
N VAL A 504 -5.41 -0.01 15.66
CA VAL A 504 -5.23 -0.70 14.39
C VAL A 504 -4.73 -2.10 14.72
N ALA A 505 -5.64 -3.07 14.80
CA ALA A 505 -5.32 -4.44 15.17
C ALA A 505 -5.55 -5.38 13.96
N ASN A 506 -4.49 -5.61 13.19
CA ASN A 506 -4.40 -6.66 12.16
C ASN A 506 -4.19 -8.07 12.78
N MET A 507 -4.58 -8.23 14.05
CA MET A 507 -4.49 -9.47 14.83
C MET A 507 -3.13 -10.17 14.93
N ASN A 508 -2.04 -9.47 14.60
CA ASN A 508 -0.67 -9.87 14.93
C ASN A 508 -0.43 -9.89 16.45
N ALA A 509 0.40 -10.81 16.92
CA ALA A 509 0.93 -10.73 18.28
C ALA A 509 1.85 -9.51 18.45
N SER A 510 1.79 -8.88 19.62
CA SER A 510 2.65 -7.75 19.98
C SER A 510 4.12 -8.19 20.07
N LEU A 511 5.02 -7.26 19.74
CA LEU A 511 6.46 -7.37 19.95
C LEU A 511 6.91 -6.35 20.99
N THR A 512 7.65 -6.79 22.00
CA THR A 512 8.18 -5.89 23.04
C THR A 512 9.70 -5.79 22.90
N HIS A 513 10.26 -4.56 22.88
CA HIS A 513 11.71 -4.38 22.79
C HIS A 513 12.40 -4.64 24.14
N ASP A 514 12.01 -3.98 25.24
CA ASP A 514 12.67 -4.11 26.54
C ASP A 514 11.89 -4.94 27.58
N ILE A 515 12.64 -5.71 28.38
CA ILE A 515 12.13 -6.59 29.45
C ILE A 515 12.50 -6.02 30.83
N GLU A 516 13.25 -4.92 30.90
CA GLU A 516 13.79 -4.41 32.19
C GLU A 516 12.71 -3.87 33.14
N ASP A 517 11.58 -3.37 32.61
CA ASP A 517 10.47 -2.81 33.41
C ASP A 517 9.44 -3.85 33.88
N GLU A 518 9.50 -5.11 33.41
CA GLU A 518 8.49 -6.15 33.72
C GLU A 518 8.86 -7.06 34.92
N GLY A 519 9.69 -6.57 35.85
CA GLY A 519 10.09 -7.30 37.06
C GLY A 519 11.36 -8.16 36.89
N PRO A 520 11.81 -8.87 37.94
CA PRO A 520 13.14 -9.46 37.99
C PRO A 520 13.21 -10.78 37.22
N ILE A 521 13.07 -10.74 35.90
CA ILE A 521 13.57 -11.83 35.06
C ILE A 521 15.09 -11.75 35.13
N LYS A 522 15.73 -12.78 35.68
CA LYS A 522 17.18 -12.73 35.97
C LYS A 522 17.95 -12.54 34.66
N ARG A 523 18.85 -11.56 34.63
CA ARG A 523 19.70 -11.19 33.47
C ARG A 523 20.39 -12.36 32.74
N TRP A 524 20.61 -13.50 33.41
CA TRP A 524 21.18 -14.71 32.79
C TRP A 524 20.15 -15.65 32.14
N GLU A 525 18.87 -15.55 32.49
CA GLU A 525 17.74 -16.13 31.73
C GLU A 525 17.49 -15.32 30.44
N ILE A 526 17.83 -14.02 30.45
CA ILE A 526 17.76 -13.07 29.31
C ILE A 526 19.12 -12.94 28.61
N ARG A 527 19.76 -14.06 28.23
CA ARG A 527 20.99 -14.00 27.42
C ARG A 527 20.78 -13.51 25.97
N ASN A 528 19.67 -12.84 25.67
CA ASN A 528 19.34 -12.27 24.35
C ASN A 528 19.15 -10.75 24.45
N HIS A 529 20.24 -10.00 24.38
CA HIS A 529 20.18 -8.56 24.02
C HIS A 529 19.82 -8.34 22.53
N LEU A 530 19.42 -9.40 21.80
CA LEU A 530 19.39 -9.43 20.33
C LEU A 530 18.00 -9.55 19.70
N HIS A 531 16.94 -9.82 20.48
CA HIS A 531 15.61 -10.12 19.92
C HIS A 531 14.50 -9.44 20.72
N MET A 532 13.47 -8.98 20.02
CA MET A 532 12.20 -8.59 20.63
C MET A 532 11.47 -9.82 21.16
N ARG A 533 10.68 -9.66 22.22
CA ARG A 533 9.81 -10.73 22.71
C ARG A 533 8.57 -10.82 21.82
N HIS A 534 8.24 -12.02 21.34
CA HIS A 534 7.00 -12.30 20.63
C HIS A 534 5.92 -12.74 21.61
N ASN A 535 4.87 -11.93 21.80
CA ASN A 535 3.82 -12.16 22.79
C ASN A 535 2.68 -13.02 22.22
N ASP A 536 3.02 -14.19 21.65
CA ASP A 536 2.07 -15.15 21.06
C ASP A 536 1.48 -16.15 22.08
N GLY A 537 1.85 -16.01 23.36
CA GLY A 537 1.44 -16.89 24.45
C GLY A 537 2.24 -18.19 24.55
N PHE A 538 3.25 -18.45 23.71
CA PHE A 538 4.09 -19.64 23.82
C PHE A 538 5.42 -19.33 24.52
N GLN A 539 5.63 -19.96 25.67
CA GLN A 539 6.78 -19.71 26.53
C GLN A 539 7.91 -20.70 26.28
N THR A 540 9.03 -20.19 25.77
CA THR A 540 10.30 -20.92 25.68
C THR A 540 11.43 -20.16 26.36
N ARG A 541 12.33 -20.90 26.99
CA ARG A 541 13.61 -20.43 27.53
C ARG A 541 14.71 -21.00 26.63
N TYR A 542 14.95 -20.36 25.49
CA TYR A 542 15.91 -20.85 24.48
C TYR A 542 15.53 -22.25 23.97
N ASN A 543 16.46 -22.94 23.29
CA ASN A 543 16.30 -24.35 22.91
C ASN A 543 16.37 -25.31 24.12
N PHE A 544 16.64 -24.80 25.34
CA PHE A 544 16.88 -25.58 26.56
C PHE A 544 16.00 -25.05 27.70
N GLY A 545 14.70 -25.33 27.63
CA GLY A 545 13.74 -24.86 28.60
C GLY A 545 12.45 -24.36 27.95
N GLY A 546 11.29 -24.66 28.52
CA GLY A 546 10.02 -24.06 28.13
C GLY A 546 8.87 -24.53 29.01
N LYS A 547 7.79 -23.77 29.00
CA LYS A 547 6.53 -24.07 29.72
C LYS A 547 5.37 -24.39 28.78
N GLY A 548 5.55 -24.19 27.46
CA GLY A 548 4.50 -24.38 26.46
C GLY A 548 3.56 -23.17 26.39
N PHE A 549 2.29 -23.40 26.02
CA PHE A 549 1.29 -22.33 25.98
C PHE A 549 0.92 -21.84 27.38
N PHE A 550 0.75 -20.52 27.49
CA PHE A 550 0.13 -19.87 28.64
C PHE A 550 -1.26 -20.47 28.91
N ARG A 551 -1.58 -20.68 30.20
CA ARG A 551 -2.88 -21.18 30.66
C ARG A 551 -3.48 -20.21 31.66
N TYR A 552 -4.63 -19.64 31.30
CA TYR A 552 -5.32 -18.67 32.14
C TYR A 552 -5.84 -19.34 33.43
N GLY A 553 -5.36 -18.89 34.60
CA GLY A 553 -5.73 -19.45 35.91
C GLY A 553 -4.64 -20.31 36.57
N ASP A 554 -3.49 -20.48 35.91
CA ASP A 554 -2.29 -20.99 36.57
C ASP A 554 -1.73 -19.91 37.51
N SER A 555 -1.93 -20.11 38.82
CA SER A 555 -1.46 -19.20 39.89
C SER A 555 0.07 -18.97 39.91
N THR A 556 0.83 -19.70 39.11
CA THR A 556 2.29 -19.55 38.98
C THR A 556 2.74 -18.69 37.80
N LEU A 557 1.81 -18.24 36.95
CA LEU A 557 2.07 -17.39 35.79
C LEU A 557 1.50 -15.99 36.05
N SER A 558 2.31 -14.96 35.82
CA SER A 558 1.87 -13.57 35.94
C SER A 558 1.17 -13.09 34.67
N ASP A 559 0.28 -12.10 34.78
CA ASP A 559 -0.40 -11.45 33.64
C ASP A 559 0.57 -10.95 32.55
N TYR A 560 1.83 -10.69 32.91
CA TYR A 560 2.91 -10.35 31.97
C TYR A 560 3.16 -11.40 30.88
N GLU A 561 2.73 -12.65 31.09
CA GLU A 561 2.98 -13.76 30.17
C GLU A 561 1.77 -14.14 29.29
N ALA A 562 0.66 -13.41 29.39
CA ALA A 562 -0.50 -13.60 28.51
C ALA A 562 -0.20 -13.15 27.06
N PRO A 563 -0.85 -13.74 26.04
CA PRO A 563 -0.77 -13.23 24.68
C PRO A 563 -1.19 -11.76 24.61
N ARG A 564 -0.56 -10.97 23.73
CA ARG A 564 -0.89 -9.55 23.52
C ARG A 564 -1.10 -9.31 22.03
N ILE A 565 -2.11 -8.53 21.69
CA ILE A 565 -2.39 -8.12 20.30
C ILE A 565 -1.65 -6.81 20.01
N GLN A 566 -0.93 -6.73 18.90
CA GLN A 566 -0.30 -5.49 18.47
C GLN A 566 -1.37 -4.42 18.22
N ASN A 567 -1.19 -3.23 18.80
CA ASN A 567 -1.86 -2.03 18.29
C ASN A 567 -0.91 -1.29 17.33
N ALA A 568 -1.15 -1.42 16.03
CA ALA A 568 -0.36 -0.79 14.98
C ALA A 568 -0.68 0.70 14.78
N ALA A 569 -1.61 1.29 15.56
CA ALA A 569 -1.83 2.73 15.56
C ALA A 569 -0.53 3.45 15.94
N THR A 570 -0.13 4.41 15.11
CA THR A 570 1.18 5.06 15.24
C THR A 570 1.10 6.53 15.67
N GLY A 571 -0.12 7.08 15.77
CA GLY A 571 -0.34 8.39 16.39
C GLY A 571 0.31 8.45 17.77
N SER A 572 0.93 9.59 18.10
CA SER A 572 1.54 9.83 19.41
C SER A 572 0.55 10.42 20.41
N ASN A 573 -0.72 10.01 20.33
CA ASN A 573 -1.80 10.61 21.10
C ASN A 573 -1.97 9.91 22.45
N ASP A 574 -2.32 10.68 23.49
CA ASP A 574 -2.51 10.18 24.86
C ASP A 574 -3.67 9.17 25.02
N PHE A 575 -4.47 8.94 23.97
CA PHE A 575 -5.58 7.99 23.95
C PHE A 575 -5.26 6.65 23.27
N THR A 576 -4.09 6.51 22.63
CA THR A 576 -3.73 5.30 21.87
C THR A 576 -3.23 4.21 22.82
N PRO A 577 -3.91 3.05 22.94
CA PRO A 577 -3.45 1.93 23.75
C PRO A 577 -2.12 1.36 23.22
N ASN A 578 -1.25 0.88 24.10
CA ASN A 578 0.03 0.29 23.68
C ASN A 578 -0.17 -1.03 22.92
N TYR A 579 -1.10 -1.86 23.39
CA TYR A 579 -1.44 -3.18 22.84
C TYR A 579 -2.85 -3.59 23.32
N GLY A 580 -3.38 -4.69 22.77
CA GLY A 580 -4.61 -5.33 23.23
C GLY A 580 -4.32 -6.45 24.23
N HIS A 581 -4.95 -6.41 25.40
CA HIS A 581 -4.87 -7.44 26.44
C HIS A 581 -5.83 -8.58 26.14
N THR A 582 -5.33 -9.82 26.11
CA THR A 582 -6.19 -10.98 25.85
C THR A 582 -6.84 -11.52 27.12
N HIS A 583 -8.07 -11.99 27.00
CA HIS A 583 -8.90 -12.56 28.07
C HIS A 583 -9.40 -13.95 27.67
N GLY A 584 -9.38 -14.90 28.60
CA GLY A 584 -9.79 -16.27 28.31
C GLY A 584 -8.82 -16.97 27.36
N ASN A 585 -9.33 -17.87 26.50
CA ASN A 585 -8.52 -18.73 25.65
C ASN A 585 -8.42 -18.21 24.21
N VAL A 586 -7.94 -16.97 24.06
CA VAL A 586 -7.71 -16.37 22.75
C VAL A 586 -6.64 -17.13 21.97
N ARG A 587 -6.84 -17.27 20.65
CA ARG A 587 -5.88 -17.89 19.76
C ARG A 587 -5.45 -16.93 18.63
N ILE A 588 -4.21 -16.45 18.72
CA ILE A 588 -3.54 -15.70 17.65
C ILE A 588 -3.01 -16.69 16.62
N GLU A 589 -3.31 -16.49 15.34
CA GLU A 589 -2.89 -17.41 14.29
C GLU A 589 -1.42 -17.19 13.90
N PRO A 590 -0.57 -18.23 13.88
CA PRO A 590 0.87 -18.10 13.61
C PRO A 590 1.24 -18.18 12.12
N ILE A 591 0.24 -18.34 11.24
CA ILE A 591 0.39 -18.40 9.79
C ILE A 591 -0.68 -17.54 9.11
N ALA A 592 -0.37 -17.03 7.93
CA ALA A 592 -1.24 -16.13 7.17
C ALA A 592 -2.45 -16.85 6.54
N LYS A 593 -3.34 -17.41 7.37
CA LYS A 593 -4.56 -18.14 6.97
C LYS A 593 -5.78 -17.82 7.83
N GLY A 594 -5.62 -17.33 9.05
CA GLY A 594 -6.72 -17.09 9.98
C GLY A 594 -7.57 -15.84 9.68
N GLY A 595 -7.04 -14.87 8.92
CA GLY A 595 -7.66 -13.56 8.71
C GLY A 595 -8.41 -13.41 7.38
N ILE A 596 -9.05 -12.26 7.19
CA ILE A 596 -9.53 -11.82 5.86
C ILE A 596 -8.32 -11.50 4.96
N ILE A 597 -7.24 -11.04 5.57
CA ILE A 597 -5.90 -10.92 5.03
C ILE A 597 -4.95 -11.40 6.12
N GLY A 598 -3.94 -12.20 5.77
CA GLY A 598 -2.90 -12.54 6.74
C GLY A 598 -3.40 -13.39 7.92
N LYS A 599 -3.03 -12.98 9.14
CA LYS A 599 -3.25 -13.71 10.39
C LYS A 599 -4.48 -13.17 11.09
N GLY A 600 -5.38 -14.07 11.51
CA GLY A 600 -6.59 -13.70 12.23
C GLY A 600 -6.52 -14.02 13.71
N LEU A 601 -7.59 -13.65 14.42
CA LEU A 601 -7.80 -13.99 15.81
C LEU A 601 -9.00 -14.92 15.95
N TRP A 602 -8.85 -16.01 16.70
CA TRP A 602 -9.97 -16.86 17.07
C TRP A 602 -10.45 -16.57 18.48
N LEU A 603 -11.79 -16.46 18.61
CA LEU A 603 -12.53 -16.32 19.85
C LEU A 603 -13.43 -17.55 20.06
N ASP A 604 -13.44 -18.09 21.28
CA ASP A 604 -14.20 -19.29 21.66
C ASP A 604 -15.60 -19.01 22.24
N GLY A 605 -15.99 -17.73 22.36
CA GLY A 605 -17.24 -17.27 22.99
C GLY A 605 -17.13 -16.92 24.47
N GLU A 606 -16.02 -17.27 25.13
CA GLU A 606 -15.66 -16.88 26.50
C GLU A 606 -14.33 -16.10 26.56
N SER A 607 -13.85 -15.68 25.40
CA SER A 607 -12.58 -14.99 25.22
C SER A 607 -12.76 -13.69 24.45
N GLY A 608 -11.74 -12.84 24.55
CA GLY A 608 -11.77 -11.51 23.95
C GLY A 608 -10.49 -10.73 24.16
N VAL A 609 -10.48 -9.50 23.67
CA VAL A 609 -9.34 -8.58 23.75
C VAL A 609 -9.82 -7.24 24.26
N SER A 610 -9.21 -6.72 25.34
CA SER A 610 -9.48 -5.36 25.80
C SER A 610 -8.40 -4.38 25.34
N PHE A 611 -8.83 -3.18 24.98
CA PHE A 611 -7.98 -2.05 24.66
C PHE A 611 -8.34 -0.91 25.62
N SER A 612 -7.37 -0.50 26.44
CA SER A 612 -7.57 0.55 27.44
C SER A 612 -7.39 1.93 26.82
N ILE A 613 -8.51 2.64 26.62
CA ILE A 613 -8.56 3.98 26.06
C ILE A 613 -8.27 5.00 27.16
N GLY A 614 -7.18 5.76 26.99
CA GLY A 614 -6.71 6.71 28.02
C GLY A 614 -7.58 7.96 28.16
N LYS A 615 -8.22 8.41 27.08
CA LYS A 615 -9.05 9.62 27.05
C LYS A 615 -10.27 9.44 26.16
N ALA A 616 -11.35 10.05 26.59
CA ALA A 616 -12.62 10.06 25.88
C ALA A 616 -12.50 10.62 24.44
N LEU A 617 -13.22 10.01 23.50
CA LEU A 617 -13.35 10.45 22.11
C LEU A 617 -14.72 11.11 21.89
N ASP A 618 -14.76 12.20 21.13
CA ASP A 618 -16.01 12.91 20.78
C ASP A 618 -16.77 12.23 19.62
N GLU A 619 -16.01 11.64 18.70
CA GLU A 619 -16.49 10.87 17.57
C GLU A 619 -15.52 9.72 17.30
N ALA A 620 -16.03 8.62 16.75
CA ALA A 620 -15.21 7.46 16.43
C ALA A 620 -15.78 6.67 15.25
N PHE A 621 -14.90 6.28 14.32
CA PHE A 621 -15.17 5.27 13.32
C PHE A 621 -14.60 3.93 13.80
N ILE A 622 -15.44 2.90 13.79
CA ILE A 622 -15.13 1.53 14.24
C ILE A 622 -15.32 0.61 13.04
N THR A 623 -14.38 -0.29 12.78
CA THR A 623 -14.50 -1.29 11.71
C THR A 623 -13.86 -2.60 12.14
N LEU A 624 -14.44 -3.73 11.71
CA LEU A 624 -13.85 -5.06 11.85
C LEU A 624 -14.43 -6.05 10.84
N PHE A 625 -13.71 -7.14 10.62
CA PHE A 625 -14.19 -8.33 9.93
C PHE A 625 -14.51 -9.44 10.93
N VAL A 626 -15.61 -10.15 10.68
CA VAL A 626 -16.04 -11.30 11.49
C VAL A 626 -16.48 -12.45 10.59
N ASP A 627 -16.06 -13.66 10.96
CA ASP A 627 -16.47 -14.94 10.40
C ASP A 627 -16.98 -15.82 11.55
N PRO A 628 -18.27 -15.69 11.91
CA PRO A 628 -18.83 -16.34 13.08
C PRO A 628 -19.01 -17.85 12.86
N ARG A 629 -19.02 -18.60 13.95
CA ARG A 629 -19.19 -20.06 13.98
C ARG A 629 -20.41 -20.44 14.78
N GLN A 630 -21.16 -21.43 14.32
CA GLN A 630 -22.40 -21.88 14.97
C GLN A 630 -23.43 -20.74 15.11
N ASN A 631 -23.44 -19.81 14.16
CA ASN A 631 -24.33 -18.65 14.16
C ASN A 631 -25.73 -18.99 13.62
N ASP A 632 -26.15 -20.27 13.64
CA ASP A 632 -27.48 -20.71 13.22
C ASP A 632 -28.54 -20.47 14.33
N SER A 633 -28.12 -20.04 15.52
CA SER A 633 -29.02 -19.68 16.61
C SER A 633 -29.58 -18.27 16.44
N GLU A 634 -30.85 -18.09 16.81
CA GLU A 634 -31.47 -16.76 16.94
C GLU A 634 -30.92 -15.98 18.15
N GLU A 635 -30.09 -16.60 19.01
CA GLU A 635 -29.45 -15.96 20.15
C GLU A 635 -28.36 -14.98 19.70
N SER A 636 -28.45 -13.72 20.14
CA SER A 636 -27.48 -12.68 19.83
C SER A 636 -26.27 -12.76 20.77
N LYS A 637 -25.06 -12.75 20.21
CA LYS A 637 -23.79 -12.79 20.94
C LYS A 637 -23.07 -11.46 20.87
N THR A 638 -22.38 -11.11 21.96
CA THR A 638 -21.64 -9.86 22.09
C THR A 638 -20.38 -9.87 21.24
N LEU A 639 -20.28 -8.88 20.35
CA LEU A 639 -19.14 -8.65 19.47
C LEU A 639 -18.22 -7.57 20.06
N LEU A 640 -18.79 -6.46 20.54
CA LEU A 640 -18.06 -5.39 21.21
C LEU A 640 -18.78 -4.97 22.49
N THR A 641 -18.01 -4.72 23.55
CA THR A 641 -18.43 -3.97 24.73
C THR A 641 -17.60 -2.70 24.81
N PHE A 642 -18.25 -1.55 24.87
CA PHE A 642 -17.60 -0.24 24.93
C PHE A 642 -17.34 0.19 26.37
N ALA A 643 -16.51 1.22 26.56
CA ALA A 643 -16.10 1.67 27.89
C ALA A 643 -17.27 2.19 28.75
N ASP A 644 -18.33 2.69 28.11
CA ASP A 644 -19.57 3.09 28.78
C ASP A 644 -20.58 1.95 28.98
N GLN A 645 -20.17 0.70 28.74
CA GLN A 645 -20.97 -0.53 28.83
C GLN A 645 -22.05 -0.67 27.73
N SER A 646 -22.13 0.22 26.75
CA SER A 646 -22.90 -0.08 25.55
C SER A 646 -22.29 -1.28 24.81
N THR A 647 -23.13 -2.04 24.10
CA THR A 647 -22.68 -3.28 23.42
C THR A 647 -23.20 -3.38 21.99
N LEU A 648 -22.35 -3.87 21.10
CA LEU A 648 -22.73 -4.32 19.76
C LEU A 648 -22.85 -5.84 19.78
N ARG A 649 -24.00 -6.38 19.37
CA ARG A 649 -24.28 -7.82 19.37
C ARG A 649 -24.75 -8.29 18.00
N LEU A 650 -24.45 -9.54 17.68
CA LEU A 650 -24.68 -10.17 16.38
C LEU A 650 -25.39 -11.51 16.55
N SER A 651 -26.40 -11.77 15.72
CA SER A 651 -27.00 -13.10 15.52
C SER A 651 -26.96 -13.47 14.03
N HIS A 652 -27.60 -14.58 13.65
CA HIS A 652 -27.74 -14.98 12.25
C HIS A 652 -28.36 -13.89 11.35
N LYS A 653 -29.34 -13.16 11.88
CA LYS A 653 -30.21 -12.22 11.12
C LYS A 653 -30.32 -10.85 11.75
N THR A 654 -29.63 -10.56 12.84
CA THR A 654 -29.81 -9.28 13.54
C THR A 654 -28.47 -8.73 13.99
N LEU A 655 -28.28 -7.44 13.74
CA LEU A 655 -27.24 -6.64 14.39
C LEU A 655 -27.96 -5.71 15.36
N SER A 656 -27.58 -5.76 16.63
CA SER A 656 -28.19 -4.95 17.68
C SER A 656 -27.16 -4.13 18.43
N TYR A 657 -27.55 -2.91 18.81
CA TYR A 657 -26.78 -1.99 19.61
C TYR A 657 -27.56 -1.64 20.86
N LEU A 658 -26.99 -1.96 22.02
CA LEU A 658 -27.62 -1.80 23.32
C LEU A 658 -26.94 -0.67 24.07
N VAL A 659 -27.74 0.27 24.57
CA VAL A 659 -27.29 1.38 25.41
C VAL A 659 -28.04 1.32 26.72
N GLU A 660 -27.34 1.19 27.84
CA GLU A 660 -27.96 1.35 29.16
C GLU A 660 -28.12 2.84 29.49
N GLY A 661 -29.36 3.31 29.62
CA GLY A 661 -29.61 4.69 30.03
C GLY A 661 -29.26 4.94 31.50
N SER A 662 -29.14 6.22 31.88
CA SER A 662 -28.92 6.65 33.27
C SER A 662 -29.99 6.17 34.27
N THR A 663 -31.15 5.72 33.77
CA THR A 663 -32.27 5.14 34.53
C THR A 663 -32.26 3.61 34.60
N LYS A 664 -31.22 2.93 34.09
CA LYS A 664 -31.15 1.47 33.88
C LYS A 664 -32.21 0.89 32.94
N ILE A 665 -32.87 1.73 32.14
CA ILE A 665 -33.68 1.27 31.01
C ILE A 665 -32.71 1.07 29.83
N GLY A 666 -32.54 -0.18 29.39
CA GLY A 666 -31.78 -0.50 28.19
C GLY A 666 -32.55 -0.11 26.93
N TYR A 667 -31.90 0.63 26.03
CA TYR A 667 -32.39 0.90 24.68
C TYR A 667 -31.74 -0.08 23.71
N VAL A 668 -32.54 -0.77 22.90
CA VAL A 668 -32.05 -1.70 21.88
C VAL A 668 -32.37 -1.13 20.50
N PHE A 669 -31.34 -0.95 19.68
CA PHE A 669 -31.45 -0.55 18.28
C PHE A 669 -31.07 -1.73 17.42
N GLU A 670 -31.95 -2.14 16.51
CA GLU A 670 -31.74 -3.36 15.71
C GLU A 670 -31.90 -3.07 14.22
N VAL A 671 -31.21 -3.88 13.41
CA VAL A 671 -31.44 -3.95 11.96
C VAL A 671 -31.53 -5.41 11.53
N ASP A 672 -32.54 -5.69 10.69
CA ASP A 672 -32.74 -6.99 10.06
C ASP A 672 -31.69 -7.20 8.96
N LEU A 673 -30.93 -8.29 9.12
CA LEU A 673 -29.89 -8.75 8.23
C LEU A 673 -30.34 -9.95 7.39
N THR A 674 -31.64 -10.27 7.31
CA THR A 674 -32.14 -11.42 6.53
C THR A 674 -31.65 -11.42 5.08
N ALA A 675 -31.56 -10.25 4.44
CA ALA A 675 -31.01 -10.11 3.07
C ALA A 675 -29.47 -10.32 2.99
N PHE A 676 -28.80 -10.30 4.15
CA PHE A 676 -27.36 -10.40 4.36
C PHE A 676 -26.98 -11.52 5.33
N ALA A 677 -27.86 -12.51 5.53
CA ALA A 677 -27.78 -13.45 6.65
C ALA A 677 -26.35 -13.99 6.85
N PHE A 678 -25.89 -14.00 8.09
CA PHE A 678 -24.57 -14.47 8.48
C PHE A 678 -24.62 -16.00 8.52
N THR A 679 -24.50 -16.64 7.35
CA THR A 679 -24.35 -18.08 7.25
C THR A 679 -23.05 -18.51 7.92
N ASP A 680 -23.04 -19.68 8.57
CA ASP A 680 -21.83 -20.28 9.12
C ASP A 680 -20.71 -20.29 8.06
N LYS A 681 -19.50 -19.89 8.45
CA LYS A 681 -18.31 -19.85 7.57
C LYS A 681 -18.41 -18.82 6.45
N GLN A 682 -18.59 -17.56 6.83
CA GLN A 682 -18.56 -16.43 5.91
C GLN A 682 -18.02 -15.16 6.57
N TRP A 683 -17.00 -14.57 5.95
CA TRP A 683 -16.53 -13.24 6.31
C TRP A 683 -17.55 -12.15 5.97
N ARG A 684 -17.75 -11.23 6.92
CA ARG A 684 -18.51 -9.99 6.75
C ARG A 684 -17.74 -8.84 7.38
N HIS A 685 -17.88 -7.66 6.78
CA HIS A 685 -17.34 -6.41 7.35
C HIS A 685 -18.47 -5.62 8.01
N ILE A 686 -18.25 -5.20 9.26
CA ILE A 686 -19.16 -4.35 10.03
C ILE A 686 -18.39 -3.09 10.40
N ALA A 687 -19.02 -1.93 10.22
CA ALA A 687 -18.48 -0.67 10.71
C ALA A 687 -19.56 0.25 11.29
N LEU A 688 -19.15 1.09 12.23
CA LEU A 688 -19.99 2.09 12.89
C LEU A 688 -19.30 3.44 12.84
N GLN A 689 -20.03 4.49 12.47
CA GLN A 689 -19.63 5.87 12.77
C GLN A 689 -20.43 6.36 13.97
N VAL A 690 -19.78 6.49 15.12
CA VAL A 690 -20.33 7.22 16.27
C VAL A 690 -20.07 8.70 16.05
N ASN A 691 -21.13 9.48 15.88
CA ASN A 691 -21.03 10.92 15.63
C ASN A 691 -21.02 11.71 16.94
N LYS A 692 -20.56 12.96 16.87
CA LYS A 692 -20.67 13.91 17.98
C LYS A 692 -22.12 14.07 18.42
N VAL A 693 -22.31 14.36 19.71
CA VAL A 693 -23.64 14.64 20.28
C VAL A 693 -24.25 15.86 19.59
N GLU A 694 -25.44 15.70 19.02
CA GLU A 694 -26.19 16.78 18.38
C GLU A 694 -27.66 16.69 18.80
N GLY A 695 -28.27 17.81 19.20
CA GLY A 695 -29.70 17.83 19.56
C GLY A 695 -30.09 16.94 20.74
N GLY A 696 -29.13 16.54 21.60
CA GLY A 696 -29.37 15.67 22.76
C GLY A 696 -29.43 14.17 22.43
N THR A 697 -28.95 13.77 21.25
CA THR A 697 -28.79 12.36 20.86
C THR A 697 -27.40 12.11 20.29
N VAL A 698 -27.01 10.84 20.23
CA VAL A 698 -25.83 10.38 19.49
C VAL A 698 -26.32 9.64 18.24
N LYS A 699 -25.92 10.13 17.07
CA LYS A 699 -26.22 9.49 15.80
C LYS A 699 -25.16 8.42 15.50
N ILE A 700 -25.60 7.22 15.14
CA ILE A 700 -24.72 6.12 14.73
C ILE A 700 -25.05 5.74 13.29
N ASP A 701 -24.09 5.91 12.38
CA ASP A 701 -24.21 5.36 11.02
C ASP A 701 -23.68 3.91 11.02
N VAL A 702 -24.48 2.98 10.54
CA VAL A 702 -24.14 1.54 10.52
C VAL A 702 -23.84 1.12 9.10
N PHE A 703 -22.67 0.54 8.89
CA PHE A 703 -22.19 0.07 7.60
C PHE A 703 -22.03 -1.45 7.62
N LEU A 704 -22.41 -2.08 6.52
CA LEU A 704 -22.21 -3.50 6.28
C LEU A 704 -21.51 -3.66 4.92
N ASN A 705 -20.45 -4.46 4.89
CA ASN A 705 -19.62 -4.69 3.71
C ASN A 705 -19.17 -3.38 3.02
N GLY A 706 -18.90 -2.35 3.82
CA GLY A 706 -18.37 -1.07 3.36
C GLY A 706 -19.41 -0.09 2.80
N TYR A 707 -20.70 -0.40 2.91
CA TYR A 707 -21.79 0.47 2.45
C TYR A 707 -22.81 0.77 3.56
N LEU A 708 -23.41 1.96 3.52
CA LEU A 708 -24.33 2.42 4.55
C LEU A 708 -25.60 1.57 4.57
N LEU A 709 -25.87 0.92 5.69
CA LEU A 709 -27.02 0.06 5.92
C LEU A 709 -28.18 0.82 6.56
N THR A 710 -27.92 1.51 7.68
CA THR A 710 -28.93 2.26 8.43
C THR A 710 -28.30 3.34 9.30
N GLN A 711 -29.13 4.17 9.93
CA GLN A 711 -28.71 5.21 10.87
C GLN A 711 -29.59 5.13 12.12
N TRP A 712 -28.97 5.04 13.29
CA TRP A 712 -29.65 5.03 14.58
C TRP A 712 -29.50 6.37 15.29
N ASN A 713 -30.55 6.81 15.98
CA ASN A 713 -30.50 7.95 16.89
C ASN A 713 -30.65 7.42 18.32
N THR A 714 -29.57 7.48 19.08
CA THR A 714 -29.49 6.91 20.43
C THR A 714 -29.54 8.00 21.50
N PRO A 715 -29.90 7.67 22.75
CA PRO A 715 -29.69 8.58 23.88
C PRO A 715 -28.21 8.98 24.00
N ILE A 716 -27.95 10.08 24.71
CA ILE A 716 -26.57 10.51 24.99
C ILE A 716 -25.83 9.40 25.75
N HIS A 717 -24.74 8.94 25.18
CA HIS A 717 -23.78 8.00 25.76
C HIS A 717 -22.41 8.25 25.08
N GLN A 718 -21.33 7.67 25.60
CA GLN A 718 -19.97 7.91 25.10
C GLN A 718 -19.20 6.59 25.04
N PRO A 719 -19.34 5.83 23.93
CA PRO A 719 -18.78 4.47 23.80
C PRO A 719 -17.28 4.42 24.13
N PHE A 720 -16.52 5.38 23.59
CA PHE A 720 -15.09 5.53 23.88
C PHE A 720 -14.87 6.59 24.96
N SER A 721 -15.43 6.39 26.14
CA SER A 721 -14.98 7.08 27.35
C SER A 721 -13.65 6.49 27.84
N ALA A 722 -13.01 7.10 28.83
CA ALA A 722 -11.79 6.52 29.40
C ALA A 722 -12.10 5.18 30.07
N GLY A 723 -11.44 4.11 29.64
CA GLY A 723 -11.74 2.74 30.06
C GLY A 723 -11.50 1.71 28.97
N ASP A 724 -11.94 0.48 29.22
CA ASP A 724 -11.69 -0.65 28.32
C ASP A 724 -12.80 -0.78 27.28
N THR A 725 -12.41 -0.88 26.01
CA THR A 725 -13.26 -1.45 24.96
C THR A 725 -12.84 -2.89 24.72
N VAL A 726 -13.81 -3.82 24.74
CA VAL A 726 -13.59 -5.27 24.64
C VAL A 726 -14.16 -5.79 23.33
N LEU A 727 -13.32 -6.43 22.52
CA LEU A 727 -13.70 -7.27 21.38
C LEU A 727 -13.93 -8.70 21.85
N GLY A 728 -15.11 -9.26 21.58
CA GLY A 728 -15.54 -10.55 22.12
C GLY A 728 -16.07 -10.42 23.54
N SER A 729 -15.50 -11.18 24.47
CA SER A 729 -15.97 -11.23 25.86
C SER A 729 -14.84 -11.28 26.88
N LEU A 730 -15.15 -10.85 28.10
CA LEU A 730 -14.32 -11.15 29.26
C LEU A 730 -14.52 -12.61 29.69
N LYS A 731 -13.50 -13.19 30.33
CA LYS A 731 -13.52 -14.58 30.76
C LYS A 731 -14.74 -14.91 31.63
N GLY A 732 -15.43 -16.00 31.28
CA GLY A 732 -16.50 -16.58 32.09
C GLY A 732 -17.88 -15.95 31.91
N SER A 733 -18.07 -15.04 30.94
CA SER A 733 -19.40 -14.52 30.61
C SER A 733 -20.22 -15.43 29.68
N ALA A 734 -19.56 -16.26 28.86
CA ALA A 734 -20.17 -17.13 27.82
C ALA A 734 -21.14 -16.43 26.84
N ASP A 735 -21.04 -15.10 26.75
CA ASP A 735 -21.91 -14.25 25.93
C ASP A 735 -21.19 -13.72 24.66
N GLY A 736 -19.90 -14.02 24.49
CA GLY A 736 -19.11 -13.53 23.36
C GLY A 736 -19.38 -14.27 22.05
N ILE A 737 -18.97 -13.66 20.94
CA ILE A 737 -18.95 -14.32 19.64
C ILE A 737 -17.93 -15.47 19.62
N ARG A 738 -18.29 -16.58 18.99
CA ARG A 738 -17.38 -17.67 18.64
C ARG A 738 -17.05 -17.60 17.15
N GLY A 739 -15.77 -17.61 16.78
CA GLY A 739 -15.34 -17.54 15.38
C GLY A 739 -14.06 -16.76 15.17
N TRP A 740 -13.77 -16.46 13.90
CA TRP A 740 -12.62 -15.65 13.50
C TRP A 740 -13.00 -14.16 13.45
N VAL A 741 -12.11 -13.30 13.94
CA VAL A 741 -12.19 -11.84 13.80
C VAL A 741 -10.86 -11.31 13.28
N ASP A 742 -10.93 -10.20 12.54
CA ASP A 742 -9.77 -9.60 11.93
C ASP A 742 -9.95 -8.09 11.70
N GLU A 743 -8.85 -7.36 11.50
CA GLU A 743 -8.81 -5.95 11.12
C GLU A 743 -9.67 -5.04 12.03
N PHE A 744 -9.63 -5.23 13.35
CA PHE A 744 -10.34 -4.36 14.30
C PHE A 744 -9.65 -3.01 14.39
N LYS A 745 -10.32 -1.94 13.96
CA LYS A 745 -9.77 -0.59 13.94
C LYS A 745 -10.73 0.41 14.53
N VAL A 746 -10.15 1.42 15.20
CA VAL A 746 -10.85 2.57 15.74
C VAL A 746 -10.09 3.82 15.36
N PHE A 747 -10.79 4.79 14.77
CA PHE A 747 -10.23 6.08 14.41
C PHE A 747 -11.05 7.22 15.01
N ALA A 748 -10.36 8.25 15.51
CA ALA A 748 -10.97 9.41 16.15
C ALA A 748 -11.39 10.51 15.15
N TYR A 749 -12.09 10.11 14.08
CA TYR A 749 -12.64 11.01 13.07
C TYR A 749 -13.79 10.34 12.30
N ARG A 750 -14.39 11.09 11.36
CA ARG A 750 -15.37 10.59 10.40
C ARG A 750 -14.73 10.45 9.01
N PRO A 751 -14.46 9.23 8.52
CA PRO A 751 -14.00 9.03 7.15
C PRO A 751 -15.08 9.39 6.13
N ASP A 752 -14.63 9.72 4.91
CA ASP A 752 -15.52 9.84 3.76
C ASP A 752 -16.08 8.47 3.35
N LEU A 753 -17.11 8.48 2.50
CA LEU A 753 -17.83 7.26 2.11
C LEU A 753 -16.94 6.25 1.37
N GLU A 754 -16.02 6.71 0.52
CA GLU A 754 -15.12 5.82 -0.20
C GLU A 754 -14.10 5.21 0.76
N SER A 755 -13.57 5.99 1.71
CA SER A 755 -12.69 5.48 2.76
C SER A 755 -13.35 4.39 3.61
N VAL A 756 -14.64 4.54 3.97
CA VAL A 756 -15.41 3.46 4.65
C VAL A 756 -15.46 2.18 3.81
N CYS A 757 -15.67 2.29 2.50
CA CYS A 757 -15.67 1.15 1.60
C CYS A 757 -14.27 0.53 1.44
N ASN A 758 -13.21 1.36 1.45
CA ASN A 758 -11.82 0.90 1.46
C ASN A 758 -11.50 0.08 2.74
N HIS A 759 -12.01 0.49 3.90
CA HIS A 759 -11.92 -0.30 5.14
C HIS A 759 -12.63 -1.65 5.02
N GLY A 760 -13.71 -1.72 4.23
CA GLY A 760 -14.36 -2.97 3.82
C GLY A 760 -13.69 -3.71 2.66
N HIS A 761 -12.44 -3.39 2.30
CA HIS A 761 -11.69 -4.00 1.17
C HIS A 761 -12.44 -3.88 -0.17
N GLY A 762 -13.12 -2.77 -0.41
CA GLY A 762 -13.86 -2.49 -1.64
C GLY A 762 -13.76 -1.04 -2.10
N THR A 763 -14.44 -0.72 -3.20
CA THR A 763 -14.56 0.65 -3.76
C THR A 763 -16.01 0.93 -4.16
N ILE A 764 -16.49 2.16 -4.02
CA ILE A 764 -17.87 2.50 -4.36
C ILE A 764 -18.03 2.58 -5.88
N VAL A 765 -19.03 1.85 -6.39
CA VAL A 765 -19.42 1.86 -7.80
C VAL A 765 -20.86 2.37 -7.98
N GLY A 766 -21.09 3.05 -9.09
CA GLY A 766 -22.42 3.52 -9.51
C GLY A 766 -23.06 2.59 -10.55
N ILE A 767 -24.38 2.36 -10.42
CA ILE A 767 -25.15 1.45 -11.27
C ILE A 767 -26.43 2.17 -11.70
N ASN A 768 -26.71 2.23 -13.01
CA ASN A 768 -27.90 2.93 -13.52
C ASN A 768 -29.08 1.98 -13.70
N THR A 769 -28.81 0.77 -14.20
CA THR A 769 -29.84 -0.22 -14.51
C THR A 769 -29.38 -1.62 -14.14
N LYS A 770 -30.34 -2.55 -14.00
CA LYS A 770 -30.04 -3.98 -13.77
C LYS A 770 -29.18 -4.57 -14.90
N GLN A 771 -29.37 -4.08 -16.13
CA GLN A 771 -28.65 -4.52 -17.32
C GLN A 771 -27.16 -4.13 -17.28
N ASP A 772 -26.79 -3.09 -16.53
CA ASP A 772 -25.40 -2.69 -16.37
C ASP A 772 -24.61 -3.76 -15.61
N ASN A 773 -25.22 -4.33 -14.57
CA ASN A 773 -24.64 -5.39 -13.76
C ASN A 773 -25.71 -6.04 -12.86
N GLU A 774 -26.19 -7.24 -13.21
CA GLU A 774 -27.26 -7.88 -12.44
C GLU A 774 -26.83 -8.24 -11.01
N LYS A 775 -25.61 -8.75 -10.83
CA LYS A 775 -25.06 -9.13 -9.52
C LYS A 775 -25.05 -7.94 -8.57
N TRP A 776 -24.39 -6.85 -8.95
CA TRP A 776 -24.21 -5.68 -8.11
C TRP A 776 -25.49 -4.84 -8.01
N TRP A 777 -26.39 -4.88 -9.01
CA TRP A 777 -27.73 -4.33 -8.88
C TRP A 777 -28.54 -5.03 -7.78
N ASN A 778 -28.50 -6.36 -7.76
CA ASN A 778 -29.20 -7.15 -6.73
C ASN A 778 -28.58 -6.91 -5.35
N GLU A 779 -27.26 -6.79 -5.25
CA GLU A 779 -26.58 -6.44 -4.00
C GLU A 779 -26.98 -5.03 -3.51
N ALA A 780 -26.93 -4.03 -4.40
CA ALA A 780 -27.31 -2.65 -4.08
C ALA A 780 -28.77 -2.52 -3.59
N ASN A 781 -29.69 -3.35 -4.10
CA ASN A 781 -31.10 -3.35 -3.70
C ASN A 781 -31.38 -3.98 -2.34
N LYS A 782 -30.40 -4.63 -1.71
CA LYS A 782 -30.52 -5.08 -0.32
C LYS A 782 -30.46 -3.92 0.66
N TYR A 783 -29.89 -2.79 0.24
CA TYR A 783 -29.80 -1.55 1.03
C TYR A 783 -31.02 -0.65 0.81
N GLY A 784 -31.43 0.07 1.86
CA GLY A 784 -32.59 0.97 1.81
C GLY A 784 -32.43 2.11 0.81
N ALA A 785 -33.53 2.55 0.18
CA ALA A 785 -33.49 3.62 -0.84
C ALA A 785 -32.85 4.92 -0.33
N THR A 786 -33.04 5.26 0.94
CA THR A 786 -32.49 6.47 1.59
C THR A 786 -30.97 6.44 1.72
N THR A 787 -30.33 5.27 1.76
CA THR A 787 -28.86 5.20 1.89
C THR A 787 -28.17 5.54 0.57
N HIS A 788 -28.80 5.20 -0.57
CA HIS A 788 -28.34 5.65 -1.90
C HIS A 788 -28.39 7.18 -2.06
N GLU A 789 -29.37 7.84 -1.43
CA GLU A 789 -29.44 9.31 -1.45
C GLU A 789 -28.28 9.97 -0.72
N VAL A 790 -27.66 9.30 0.26
CA VAL A 790 -26.48 9.82 0.97
C VAL A 790 -25.30 9.94 0.03
N VAL A 791 -25.04 8.92 -0.80
CA VAL A 791 -24.00 8.98 -1.84
C VAL A 791 -24.36 10.04 -2.87
N SER A 792 -25.60 10.03 -3.39
CA SER A 792 -26.05 11.03 -4.37
C SER A 792 -25.98 12.48 -3.87
N LYS A 793 -26.08 12.74 -2.56
CA LYS A 793 -25.91 14.08 -1.97
C LYS A 793 -24.44 14.45 -1.81
N SER A 794 -23.57 13.46 -1.66
CA SER A 794 -22.12 13.65 -1.52
C SER A 794 -21.46 13.97 -2.85
N ILE A 795 -22.09 13.60 -3.96
CA ILE A 795 -21.67 13.97 -5.31
C ILE A 795 -22.59 15.07 -5.86
N SER A 796 -22.06 16.19 -6.35
CA SER A 796 -22.85 17.38 -6.70
C SER A 796 -23.83 17.21 -7.89
N ALA A 797 -23.95 16.01 -8.46
CA ALA A 797 -24.95 15.63 -9.43
C ALA A 797 -25.40 14.19 -9.18
N LYS A 798 -26.71 13.90 -9.29
CA LYS A 798 -27.21 12.53 -9.23
C LYS A 798 -26.82 11.76 -10.50
N LEU A 799 -25.62 11.20 -10.50
CA LEU A 799 -25.04 10.50 -11.65
C LEU A 799 -25.56 9.06 -11.83
N PHE A 800 -26.01 8.42 -10.74
CA PHE A 800 -26.41 7.01 -10.75
C PHE A 800 -27.73 6.77 -10.00
N SER A 801 -28.40 5.65 -10.31
CA SER A 801 -29.67 5.27 -9.67
C SER A 801 -29.47 4.45 -8.39
N ARG A 802 -28.37 3.69 -8.33
CA ARG A 802 -27.94 2.84 -7.22
C ARG A 802 -26.43 2.89 -7.06
N TYR A 803 -25.97 2.61 -5.85
CA TYR A 803 -24.55 2.46 -5.54
C TYR A 803 -24.32 1.21 -4.69
N ALA A 804 -23.12 0.66 -4.75
CA ALA A 804 -22.68 -0.42 -3.90
C ALA A 804 -21.19 -0.29 -3.61
N CYS A 805 -20.73 -0.83 -2.49
CA CYS A 805 -19.32 -1.10 -2.27
C CYS A 805 -18.98 -2.42 -3.00
N LEU A 806 -18.14 -2.37 -4.03
CA LEU A 806 -17.72 -3.55 -4.78
C LEU A 806 -16.61 -4.28 -4.01
N HIS A 807 -16.88 -5.52 -3.60
CA HIS A 807 -16.01 -6.34 -2.74
C HIS A 807 -16.17 -7.84 -3.06
N ASN A 808 -15.24 -8.68 -2.58
CA ASN A 808 -15.37 -10.14 -2.57
C ASN A 808 -14.50 -10.73 -1.45
N TYR A 809 -15.15 -11.41 -0.49
CA TYR A 809 -14.53 -11.99 0.71
C TYR A 809 -14.44 -13.52 0.68
N THR A 810 -14.69 -14.16 -0.47
CA THR A 810 -14.69 -15.63 -0.58
C THR A 810 -13.34 -16.21 -0.98
N GLU A 811 -12.38 -15.37 -1.35
CA GLU A 811 -11.06 -15.79 -1.81
C GLU A 811 -10.01 -14.70 -1.58
N GLU A 812 -8.75 -15.13 -1.55
CA GLU A 812 -7.60 -14.23 -1.53
C GLU A 812 -7.60 -13.35 -2.80
N HIS A 813 -7.37 -12.05 -2.63
CA HIS A 813 -7.45 -11.05 -3.71
C HIS A 813 -8.82 -10.98 -4.41
N GLY A 814 -9.91 -11.38 -3.75
CA GLY A 814 -11.26 -11.38 -4.34
C GLY A 814 -11.66 -10.04 -4.96
N PHE A 815 -11.32 -8.92 -4.32
CA PHE A 815 -11.57 -7.58 -4.88
C PHE A 815 -10.90 -7.37 -6.25
N ALA A 816 -9.66 -7.82 -6.44
CA ALA A 816 -8.94 -7.70 -7.71
C ALA A 816 -9.70 -8.38 -8.85
N LYS A 817 -10.23 -9.58 -8.58
CA LYS A 817 -11.02 -10.36 -9.51
C LYS A 817 -12.35 -9.69 -9.82
N GLU A 818 -13.03 -9.15 -8.82
CA GLU A 818 -14.26 -8.37 -9.05
C GLU A 818 -14.00 -7.11 -9.86
N LYS A 819 -12.93 -6.35 -9.56
CA LYS A 819 -12.56 -5.15 -10.31
C LYS A 819 -12.29 -5.48 -11.78
N ALA A 820 -11.54 -6.56 -12.04
CA ALA A 820 -11.27 -7.02 -13.40
C ALA A 820 -12.54 -7.46 -14.14
N ALA A 821 -13.43 -8.20 -13.47
CA ALA A 821 -14.69 -8.68 -14.04
C ALA A 821 -15.71 -7.57 -14.30
N ASN A 822 -15.62 -6.45 -13.57
CA ASN A 822 -16.60 -5.37 -13.60
C ASN A 822 -15.98 -4.03 -14.03
N SER A 823 -14.96 -4.04 -14.88
CA SER A 823 -14.22 -2.85 -15.33
C SER A 823 -15.12 -1.75 -15.90
N LEU A 824 -16.25 -2.11 -16.53
CA LEU A 824 -17.25 -1.18 -17.07
C LEU A 824 -17.97 -0.35 -16.01
N LEU A 825 -17.96 -0.75 -14.74
CA LEU A 825 -18.52 0.05 -13.65
C LEU A 825 -17.60 1.22 -13.25
N PHE A 826 -16.33 1.18 -13.69
CA PHE A 826 -15.33 2.20 -13.36
C PHE A 826 -15.18 3.27 -14.44
N SER A 827 -15.68 3.04 -15.66
CA SER A 827 -15.45 3.90 -16.83
C SER A 827 -16.63 4.79 -17.22
N LYS A 828 -17.68 4.87 -16.39
CA LYS A 828 -18.99 5.45 -16.77
C LYS A 828 -19.18 6.94 -16.51
N THR A 829 -18.19 7.65 -15.99
CA THR A 829 -18.18 9.11 -16.10
C THR A 829 -17.06 9.49 -17.05
N ASP A 830 -17.39 10.40 -17.95
CA ASP A 830 -16.63 10.74 -19.16
C ASP A 830 -15.18 11.19 -18.91
N ASP A 831 -14.81 11.46 -17.65
CA ASP A 831 -13.46 11.90 -17.27
C ASP A 831 -12.94 11.27 -15.94
N HIS A 832 -13.79 10.75 -15.01
CA HIS A 832 -13.34 10.28 -13.67
C HIS A 832 -14.02 9.00 -13.15
N SER A 833 -13.38 8.31 -12.22
CA SER A 833 -14.04 7.27 -11.42
C SER A 833 -14.88 7.89 -10.29
N LEU A 834 -15.97 7.24 -9.88
CA LEU A 834 -16.77 7.70 -8.73
C LEU A 834 -15.92 7.85 -7.46
N ARG A 835 -14.96 6.94 -7.27
CA ARG A 835 -13.91 7.01 -6.25
C ARG A 835 -13.21 8.36 -6.24
N GLN A 836 -12.69 8.80 -7.38
CA GLN A 836 -11.95 10.07 -7.48
C GLN A 836 -12.83 11.27 -7.10
N ILE A 837 -14.11 11.25 -7.47
CA ILE A 837 -15.07 12.32 -7.13
C ILE A 837 -15.30 12.37 -5.61
N LEU A 838 -15.36 11.22 -4.94
CA LEU A 838 -15.58 11.14 -3.50
C LEU A 838 -14.35 11.53 -2.68
N LEU A 839 -13.16 11.07 -3.08
CA LEU A 839 -11.91 11.34 -2.36
C LEU A 839 -11.31 12.71 -2.67
N PHE A 840 -11.46 13.20 -3.90
CA PHE A 840 -10.87 14.46 -4.38
C PHE A 840 -11.94 15.35 -5.03
N PRO A 841 -12.91 15.87 -4.24
CA PRO A 841 -13.96 16.74 -4.76
C PRO A 841 -13.43 18.05 -5.37
N GLU A 842 -12.21 18.47 -5.01
CA GLU A 842 -11.50 19.60 -5.63
C GLU A 842 -11.09 19.34 -7.10
N GLY A 843 -11.19 18.09 -7.56
CA GLY A 843 -10.82 17.65 -8.90
C GLY A 843 -9.59 16.76 -8.90
N PRO A 844 -9.42 15.94 -9.95
CA PRO A 844 -8.26 15.08 -10.09
C PRO A 844 -6.98 15.88 -10.41
N LEU A 845 -5.88 15.16 -10.54
CA LEU A 845 -4.70 15.69 -11.23
C LEU A 845 -4.89 15.65 -12.74
N PHE A 846 -4.54 16.75 -13.40
CA PHE A 846 -4.50 16.85 -14.83
C PHE A 846 -3.10 17.18 -15.33
N TRP A 847 -2.78 16.69 -16.52
CA TRP A 847 -1.61 17.11 -17.27
C TRP A 847 -1.66 18.62 -17.57
N ASP A 848 -0.50 19.29 -17.49
CA ASP A 848 -0.31 20.72 -17.79
C ASP A 848 -1.13 21.69 -16.93
N MET A 849 -1.76 21.20 -15.87
CA MET A 849 -2.46 22.02 -14.87
C MET A 849 -1.69 21.99 -13.56
N GLN A 850 -1.86 23.05 -12.76
CA GLN A 850 -1.41 23.04 -11.37
C GLN A 850 -2.17 21.96 -10.58
N ARG A 851 -1.48 21.36 -9.61
CA ARG A 851 -2.12 20.50 -8.61
C ARG A 851 -3.21 21.31 -7.87
N PRO A 852 -4.44 20.79 -7.73
CA PRO A 852 -5.47 21.43 -6.93
C PRO A 852 -5.03 21.66 -5.48
N ASP A 853 -5.58 22.67 -4.84
CA ASP A 853 -5.39 22.87 -3.41
C ASP A 853 -6.25 21.89 -2.62
N SER A 854 -5.61 21.08 -1.77
CA SER A 854 -6.25 20.05 -0.96
C SER A 854 -6.24 20.39 0.54
N ILE A 855 -5.95 21.64 0.95
CA ILE A 855 -5.83 22.00 2.38
C ILE A 855 -7.14 21.85 3.16
N LYS A 856 -8.27 21.76 2.46
CA LYS A 856 -9.62 21.56 3.03
C LYS A 856 -10.14 20.14 2.81
N ASN A 857 -9.39 19.29 2.12
CA ASN A 857 -9.80 17.92 1.83
C ASN A 857 -9.62 17.06 3.08
N SER A 858 -10.71 16.54 3.63
CA SER A 858 -10.68 15.75 4.87
C SER A 858 -9.84 14.48 4.73
N PHE A 859 -9.92 13.79 3.60
CA PHE A 859 -9.15 12.58 3.31
C PHE A 859 -7.64 12.86 3.33
N CYS A 860 -7.20 13.94 2.67
CA CYS A 860 -5.79 14.35 2.70
C CYS A 860 -5.31 14.72 4.11
N LEU A 861 -6.16 15.36 4.92
CA LEU A 861 -5.81 15.81 6.27
C LEU A 861 -5.69 14.66 7.30
N GLU A 862 -6.08 13.43 6.93
CA GLU A 862 -5.86 12.23 7.76
C GLU A 862 -4.36 11.91 7.90
N CYS A 863 -3.60 12.13 6.83
CA CYS A 863 -2.17 11.83 6.75
C CYS A 863 -1.31 13.09 6.93
N HIS A 864 -1.82 14.23 6.47
CA HIS A 864 -1.09 15.49 6.47
C HIS A 864 -1.35 16.31 7.72
N ASP A 865 -0.27 16.81 8.32
CA ASP A 865 -0.35 17.49 9.60
C ASP A 865 0.58 18.69 9.69
N SER A 866 0.19 19.69 10.48
CA SER A 866 0.98 20.92 10.67
C SER A 866 2.21 20.71 11.56
N GLU A 867 2.21 19.69 12.43
CA GLU A 867 3.34 19.34 13.29
C GLU A 867 4.35 18.44 12.58
N ASN A 868 4.01 17.94 11.37
CA ASN A 868 4.89 17.08 10.62
C ASN A 868 6.02 17.89 9.94
N HIS A 869 7.25 17.70 10.41
CA HIS A 869 8.44 18.30 9.82
C HIS A 869 8.89 17.62 8.51
N PHE A 870 8.30 16.46 8.16
CA PHE A 870 8.48 15.87 6.83
C PHE A 870 7.64 16.63 5.82
N THR A 871 8.26 17.44 4.96
CA THR A 871 7.52 18.23 3.96
C THR A 871 6.47 17.40 3.19
N PRO A 872 6.78 16.18 2.69
CA PRO A 872 5.80 15.34 1.97
C PRO A 872 4.58 14.89 2.79
N LEU A 873 4.61 14.94 4.13
CA LEU A 873 3.48 14.62 5.02
C LEU A 873 3.03 15.83 5.83
N SER A 874 3.50 17.02 5.48
CA SER A 874 3.07 18.27 6.09
C SER A 874 1.87 18.86 5.36
N VAL A 875 1.12 19.78 5.99
CA VAL A 875 0.07 20.55 5.31
C VAL A 875 0.62 21.35 4.12
N ALA A 876 1.90 21.74 4.13
CA ALA A 876 2.52 22.44 3.00
C ALA A 876 2.55 21.59 1.71
N ALA A 877 2.51 20.26 1.82
CA ALA A 877 2.39 19.39 0.66
C ALA A 877 1.00 19.45 -0.01
N LEU A 878 -0.02 19.99 0.66
CA LEU A 878 -1.39 20.11 0.13
C LEU A 878 -1.68 21.45 -0.56
N ILE A 879 -0.82 22.44 -0.38
CA ILE A 879 -1.01 23.80 -0.92
C ILE A 879 -0.71 23.80 -2.41
N SER A 880 -1.60 24.35 -3.24
CA SER A 880 -1.31 24.48 -4.68
C SER A 880 -0.05 25.33 -4.91
N GLN A 881 0.80 24.93 -5.86
CA GLN A 881 2.02 25.65 -6.21
C GLN A 881 1.92 26.19 -7.64
N ASP A 882 2.64 27.27 -7.92
CA ASP A 882 2.71 27.88 -9.26
C ASP A 882 3.63 27.10 -10.21
N VAL A 883 3.40 25.79 -10.29
CA VAL A 883 4.07 24.83 -11.18
C VAL A 883 3.03 23.83 -11.68
N THR A 884 3.19 23.39 -12.92
CA THR A 884 2.33 22.34 -13.49
C THR A 884 2.57 21.00 -12.79
N THR A 885 1.60 20.09 -12.82
CA THR A 885 1.64 18.81 -12.09
C THR A 885 2.87 17.99 -12.45
N GLN A 886 3.33 18.03 -13.70
CA GLN A 886 4.54 17.35 -14.13
C GLN A 886 5.82 18.01 -13.60
N MET A 887 5.82 19.31 -13.31
CA MET A 887 6.98 20.01 -12.73
C MET A 887 6.99 19.98 -11.20
N ASP A 888 5.87 19.63 -10.58
CA ASP A 888 5.74 19.51 -9.13
C ASP A 888 6.59 18.34 -8.58
N LYS A 889 7.49 18.65 -7.64
CA LYS A 889 8.33 17.64 -6.97
C LYS A 889 7.52 16.72 -6.05
N ARG A 890 6.30 17.12 -5.69
CA ARG A 890 5.38 16.32 -4.86
C ARG A 890 4.66 15.30 -5.73
N ARG A 891 4.86 14.03 -5.40
CA ARG A 891 4.16 12.90 -6.02
C ARG A 891 3.13 12.36 -5.05
N GLN A 892 1.90 12.14 -5.50
CA GLN A 892 0.93 11.32 -4.78
C GLN A 892 1.44 9.88 -4.73
N PRO A 893 1.12 9.13 -3.66
CA PRO A 893 1.68 7.80 -3.42
C PRO A 893 1.62 6.88 -4.64
N MET A 894 0.47 6.75 -5.29
CA MET A 894 0.27 5.84 -6.42
C MET A 894 0.79 6.35 -7.78
N GLN A 895 1.28 7.58 -7.88
CA GLN A 895 1.80 8.10 -9.14
C GLN A 895 3.06 7.33 -9.54
N PRO A 896 3.19 6.92 -10.83
CA PRO A 896 4.42 6.32 -11.31
C PRO A 896 5.57 7.33 -11.35
N LEU A 897 6.72 6.93 -11.88
CA LEU A 897 7.77 7.89 -12.19
C LEU A 897 7.25 8.99 -13.12
N ARG A 898 7.65 10.23 -12.87
CA ARG A 898 7.31 11.39 -13.70
C ARG A 898 7.89 11.26 -15.12
N LEU A 899 9.16 10.87 -15.20
CA LEU A 899 9.95 10.86 -16.42
C LEU A 899 10.50 9.46 -16.68
N MET A 900 10.46 9.07 -17.95
CA MET A 900 11.13 7.89 -18.46
C MET A 900 12.22 8.35 -19.44
N MET A 901 13.48 8.12 -19.10
CA MET A 901 14.64 8.50 -19.92
C MET A 901 15.04 7.39 -20.89
N GLY A 902 15.87 7.74 -21.88
CA GLY A 902 16.36 6.80 -22.91
C GLY A 902 15.37 6.64 -24.05
N ASN A 903 15.41 5.49 -24.71
CA ASN A 903 14.39 5.12 -25.69
C ASN A 903 13.07 4.84 -24.99
N THR A 904 11.96 5.22 -25.59
CA THR A 904 10.64 5.18 -24.97
C THR A 904 9.78 4.13 -25.67
N PRO A 905 8.94 3.38 -24.94
CA PRO A 905 8.17 2.30 -25.54
C PRO A 905 7.05 2.81 -26.47
N GLU A 906 6.68 1.98 -27.45
CA GLU A 906 5.51 2.19 -28.32
C GLU A 906 4.21 2.45 -27.51
N LEU A 907 4.15 1.98 -26.26
CA LEU A 907 3.03 2.21 -25.35
C LEU A 907 2.70 3.70 -25.16
N PHE A 908 3.71 4.57 -25.26
CA PHE A 908 3.53 6.01 -25.14
C PHE A 908 3.31 6.73 -26.46
N ASP A 909 3.36 6.05 -27.62
CA ASP A 909 3.16 6.66 -28.95
C ASP A 909 1.80 7.36 -29.12
N LYS A 910 0.86 7.08 -28.21
CA LYS A 910 -0.48 7.69 -28.17
C LYS A 910 -0.52 9.04 -27.40
N CYS A 911 0.56 9.44 -26.75
CA CYS A 911 0.67 10.70 -26.02
C CYS A 911 1.20 11.80 -26.96
N GLN A 912 0.71 13.03 -26.83
CA GLN A 912 1.09 14.17 -27.69
C GLN A 912 2.41 14.79 -27.22
N PHE A 913 3.53 14.11 -27.49
CA PHE A 913 4.84 14.49 -26.96
C PHE A 913 5.24 15.94 -27.27
N ASN A 914 5.44 16.74 -26.22
CA ASN A 914 6.44 17.81 -26.26
C ASN A 914 7.81 17.15 -26.00
N GLU A 915 8.57 16.89 -27.07
CA GLU A 915 9.88 16.28 -26.98
C GLU A 915 10.87 17.14 -26.16
N LEU A 916 11.09 16.77 -24.89
CA LEU A 916 12.38 17.01 -24.25
C LEU A 916 13.33 15.94 -24.80
N ILE A 917 14.24 16.34 -25.69
CA ILE A 917 15.19 15.46 -26.42
C ILE A 917 15.70 14.32 -25.51
N GLY A 918 15.31 13.07 -25.82
CA GLY A 918 15.78 11.86 -25.12
C GLY A 918 15.01 11.45 -23.85
N SER A 919 13.80 11.97 -23.63
CA SER A 919 12.93 11.59 -22.51
C SER A 919 11.43 11.67 -22.84
N THR A 920 10.61 10.87 -22.16
CA THR A 920 9.13 10.95 -22.19
C THR A 920 8.57 11.27 -20.80
N LEU A 921 7.59 12.19 -20.76
CA LEU A 921 6.82 12.51 -19.57
C LEU A 921 5.70 11.48 -19.40
N VAL A 922 5.88 10.55 -18.47
CA VAL A 922 4.90 9.48 -18.17
C VAL A 922 3.58 10.07 -17.66
N ASP A 923 3.66 11.19 -16.95
CA ASP A 923 2.49 11.92 -16.46
C ASP A 923 1.53 12.33 -17.58
N GLU A 924 2.01 12.63 -18.77
CA GLU A 924 1.16 12.99 -19.92
C GLU A 924 0.25 11.82 -20.33
N CYS A 925 0.70 10.60 -20.10
CA CYS A 925 0.01 9.38 -20.49
C CYS A 925 -0.90 8.82 -19.39
N VAL A 926 -0.61 9.15 -18.13
CA VAL A 926 -1.30 8.60 -16.96
C VAL A 926 -2.27 9.60 -16.34
N LEU A 927 -1.99 10.90 -16.46
CA LEU A 927 -2.90 11.96 -16.04
C LEU A 927 -3.86 12.28 -17.18
N GLY A 928 -5.12 12.57 -16.83
CA GLY A 928 -6.07 13.08 -17.83
C GLY A 928 -5.61 14.44 -18.35
N THR A 929 -5.96 14.76 -19.59
CA THR A 929 -5.98 16.15 -20.04
C THR A 929 -7.30 16.77 -19.57
N PRO A 930 -7.32 18.01 -19.06
CA PRO A 930 -8.60 18.66 -18.77
C PRO A 930 -9.41 18.68 -20.06
N ARG A 931 -10.64 18.16 -20.05
CA ARG A 931 -11.60 18.64 -21.03
C ARG A 931 -11.69 20.14 -20.77
N ARG A 932 -11.20 20.96 -21.71
CA ARG A 932 -11.60 22.36 -21.78
C ARG A 932 -13.09 22.34 -22.13
N VAL A 933 -13.93 22.04 -21.15
CA VAL A 933 -15.35 22.33 -21.22
C VAL A 933 -15.37 23.84 -21.34
N ALA A 934 -15.63 24.33 -22.55
CA ALA A 934 -15.82 25.74 -22.79
C ALA A 934 -16.85 26.20 -21.76
N SER A 935 -16.42 26.96 -20.76
CA SER A 935 -17.35 27.60 -19.85
C SER A 935 -18.25 28.44 -20.74
N GLN A 936 -19.54 28.13 -20.82
CA GLN A 936 -20.51 29.00 -21.48
C GLN A 936 -20.53 30.31 -20.69
N LYS A 937 -19.70 31.27 -21.09
CA LYS A 937 -19.69 32.59 -20.49
C LYS A 937 -20.79 33.42 -21.12
N LYS A 938 -21.67 33.95 -20.29
CA LYS A 938 -22.72 34.88 -20.75
C LYS A 938 -22.20 36.31 -20.65
N TYR A 939 -22.29 37.03 -21.76
CA TYR A 939 -21.82 38.41 -21.81
C TYR A 939 -22.97 39.38 -22.08
N ARG A 940 -22.93 40.55 -21.42
CA ARG A 940 -23.89 41.64 -21.62
C ARG A 940 -23.18 42.91 -22.07
N ILE A 941 -23.58 43.45 -23.21
CA ILE A 941 -23.06 44.73 -23.70
C ILE A 941 -23.88 45.87 -23.08
N LYS A 942 -23.21 46.79 -22.39
CA LYS A 942 -23.84 48.00 -21.83
C LYS A 942 -23.14 49.25 -22.35
N HIS A 943 -23.89 50.33 -22.39
CA HIS A 943 -23.35 51.65 -22.69
C HIS A 943 -22.58 52.18 -21.48
N VAL A 944 -21.35 52.67 -21.68
CA VAL A 944 -20.43 53.05 -20.59
C VAL A 944 -20.95 54.25 -19.81
N ALA A 945 -21.52 55.25 -20.48
CA ALA A 945 -21.99 56.46 -19.79
C ALA A 945 -23.27 56.22 -18.95
N THR A 946 -24.14 55.30 -19.37
CA THR A 946 -25.46 55.11 -18.73
C THR A 946 -25.58 53.81 -17.94
N GLY A 947 -24.66 52.86 -18.12
CA GLY A 947 -24.68 51.54 -17.47
C GLY A 947 -25.82 50.62 -17.93
N LEU A 948 -26.65 51.07 -18.87
CA LEU A 948 -27.83 50.34 -19.34
C LEU A 948 -27.48 49.38 -20.49
N PRO A 949 -28.13 48.20 -20.56
CA PRO A 949 -28.00 47.30 -21.70
C PRO A 949 -28.58 47.93 -22.97
N LEU A 950 -28.03 47.56 -24.12
CA LEU A 950 -28.57 48.00 -25.41
C LEU A 950 -29.95 47.39 -25.69
N PHE A 951 -30.86 48.20 -26.24
CA PHE A 951 -32.18 47.76 -26.67
C PHE A 951 -32.30 47.88 -28.20
N VAL A 952 -32.96 46.90 -28.82
CA VAL A 952 -33.36 46.98 -30.23
C VAL A 952 -34.79 47.49 -30.29
N GLN A 953 -35.00 48.68 -30.87
CA GLN A 953 -36.33 49.27 -30.97
C GLN A 953 -36.90 49.15 -32.39
N ASN A 954 -37.97 48.36 -32.49
CA ASN A 954 -39.04 48.31 -33.51
C ASN A 954 -38.68 48.54 -35.00
N ILE A 955 -38.96 47.53 -35.82
CA ILE A 955 -38.80 47.55 -37.29
C ILE A 955 -40.02 48.24 -37.92
N ALA A 956 -39.85 49.43 -38.50
CA ALA A 956 -40.84 49.98 -39.41
C ALA A 956 -40.84 49.16 -40.71
N ARG A 957 -42.04 48.79 -41.19
CA ARG A 957 -42.32 47.81 -42.28
C ARG A 957 -41.61 48.02 -43.64
N HIS A 958 -40.77 49.04 -43.81
CA HIS A 958 -40.10 49.34 -45.07
C HIS A 958 -38.58 49.51 -44.89
N GLY A 959 -37.85 48.40 -44.88
CA GLY A 959 -36.55 48.27 -45.56
C GLY A 959 -35.34 49.13 -45.12
N TYR A 960 -35.28 49.67 -43.90
CA TYR A 960 -34.10 50.38 -43.37
C TYR A 960 -33.40 49.59 -42.23
N PRO A 961 -32.09 49.81 -41.96
CA PRO A 961 -31.31 48.97 -41.04
C PRO A 961 -31.72 49.13 -39.57
N LEU A 962 -31.41 48.11 -38.75
CA LEU A 962 -31.52 48.12 -37.30
C LEU A 962 -30.93 49.40 -36.70
N LYS A 963 -31.70 50.11 -35.87
CA LYS A 963 -31.23 51.24 -35.08
C LYS A 963 -31.02 50.76 -33.64
N LEU A 964 -29.77 50.75 -33.18
CA LEU A 964 -29.47 50.59 -31.76
C LEU A 964 -29.74 51.94 -31.10
N THR A 965 -30.63 51.97 -30.11
CA THR A 965 -30.90 53.18 -29.33
C THR A 965 -30.62 52.90 -27.85
N THR A 966 -29.85 53.78 -27.23
CA THR A 966 -29.90 53.96 -25.78
C THR A 966 -31.13 54.82 -25.48
N ARG A 967 -31.79 54.63 -24.34
CA ARG A 967 -33.00 55.41 -23.98
C ARG A 967 -32.73 56.92 -23.84
N GLU A 968 -31.46 57.31 -23.76
CA GLU A 968 -31.00 58.69 -23.66
C GLU A 968 -29.81 58.86 -24.62
N ALA A 969 -30.07 59.45 -25.80
CA ALA A 969 -29.08 59.68 -26.84
C ALA A 969 -28.26 60.98 -26.64
N SER A 970 -28.48 61.68 -25.51
CA SER A 970 -27.75 62.91 -25.15
C SER A 970 -26.34 62.66 -24.62
N ASP A 971 -26.01 61.42 -24.28
CA ASP A 971 -24.81 61.10 -23.49
C ASP A 971 -23.65 60.54 -24.33
N CYS A 972 -23.81 60.53 -25.66
CA CYS A 972 -22.72 60.21 -26.59
C CYS A 972 -22.07 61.51 -27.08
N ASN A 973 -20.77 61.67 -26.86
CA ASN A 973 -20.05 62.86 -27.26
C ASN A 973 -19.77 62.79 -28.77
N ALA A 974 -20.38 63.67 -29.56
CA ALA A 974 -20.15 63.80 -31.01
C ALA A 974 -20.24 62.48 -31.82
N ASN A 975 -21.31 61.71 -31.65
CA ASN A 975 -21.57 60.42 -32.33
C ASN A 975 -20.64 59.25 -31.96
N LYS A 976 -19.83 59.41 -30.91
CA LYS A 976 -19.05 58.32 -30.30
C LYS A 976 -19.68 57.88 -29.00
N CYS A 977 -20.00 56.60 -28.91
CA CYS A 977 -20.53 55.97 -27.71
C CYS A 977 -19.57 54.87 -27.27
N ASP A 978 -19.14 54.91 -26.00
CA ASP A 978 -18.31 53.86 -25.42
C ASP A 978 -19.22 52.73 -24.91
N PHE A 979 -18.85 51.48 -25.20
CA PHE A 979 -19.53 50.28 -24.72
C PHE A 979 -18.55 49.37 -23.98
N TRP A 980 -19.02 48.68 -22.96
CA TRP A 980 -18.28 47.59 -22.33
C TRP A 980 -19.03 46.27 -22.45
N VAL A 981 -18.29 45.18 -22.29
CA VAL A 981 -18.83 43.82 -22.23
C VAL A 981 -18.71 43.35 -20.78
N GLU A 982 -19.85 43.04 -20.17
CA GLU A 982 -19.93 42.53 -18.81
C GLU A 982 -20.01 41.00 -18.85
N ASP A 983 -19.01 40.31 -18.29
CA ASP A 983 -19.11 38.88 -17.93
C ASP A 983 -20.12 38.74 -16.78
N LEU A 984 -21.23 38.05 -17.05
CA LEU A 984 -22.34 37.88 -16.11
C LEU A 984 -22.04 36.86 -15.00
N ASP A 985 -21.01 36.02 -15.16
CA ASP A 985 -20.69 34.95 -14.24
C ASP A 985 -19.65 35.39 -13.18
N ASN A 986 -18.81 36.39 -13.48
CA ASN A 986 -17.71 36.82 -12.60
C ASN A 986 -17.77 38.25 -12.06
N GLY A 987 -18.71 39.10 -12.50
CA GLY A 987 -18.81 40.49 -12.04
C GLY A 987 -17.59 41.35 -12.43
N TYR A 988 -17.79 42.21 -13.43
CA TYR A 988 -16.84 43.20 -13.93
C TYR A 988 -15.41 42.69 -14.24
N GLN A 989 -15.22 42.20 -15.47
CA GLN A 989 -13.94 42.36 -16.17
C GLN A 989 -14.17 43.20 -17.43
N GLY A 990 -13.74 44.45 -17.40
CA GLY A 990 -13.85 45.35 -18.53
C GLY A 990 -12.86 44.96 -19.63
N ILE A 991 -13.35 44.35 -20.70
CA ILE A 991 -12.60 44.32 -21.97
C ILE A 991 -12.71 45.71 -22.61
N LYS A 992 -11.56 46.24 -23.01
CA LYS A 992 -11.27 47.64 -23.35
C LYS A 992 -12.11 48.18 -24.54
N PHE A 993 -12.35 49.49 -24.50
CA PHE A 993 -13.18 50.35 -25.35
C PHE A 993 -13.36 49.95 -26.83
N ILE A 994 -14.61 49.93 -27.28
CA ILE A 994 -14.97 49.97 -28.71
C ILE A 994 -15.37 51.41 -29.05
N ASP A 995 -14.53 52.11 -29.81
CA ASP A 995 -14.79 53.48 -30.28
C ASP A 995 -15.75 53.41 -31.49
N VAL A 996 -17.07 53.54 -31.24
CA VAL A 996 -18.07 53.43 -32.30
C VAL A 996 -18.38 54.81 -32.87
N ASP A 997 -17.83 55.15 -34.03
CA ASP A 997 -18.24 56.32 -34.80
C ASP A 997 -19.54 56.00 -35.55
N LEU A 998 -20.68 56.50 -35.05
CA LEU A 998 -21.99 56.34 -35.69
C LEU A 998 -22.13 57.22 -36.95
N GLY A 999 -21.06 57.91 -37.35
CA GLY A 999 -21.06 59.03 -38.25
C GLY A 999 -20.51 58.83 -39.66
N HIS A 1000 -19.87 57.73 -40.11
CA HIS A 1000 -19.48 57.58 -41.54
C HIS A 1000 -19.20 56.14 -42.01
N LYS A 1001 -19.42 55.91 -43.33
CA LYS A 1001 -19.49 54.62 -44.03
C LYS A 1001 -18.15 53.87 -44.19
N SER A 1002 -17.61 53.29 -43.12
CA SER A 1002 -16.49 52.32 -43.17
C SER A 1002 -16.80 51.06 -42.34
N PRO A 1003 -16.24 49.88 -42.69
CA PRO A 1003 -16.55 48.62 -42.02
C PRO A 1003 -15.95 48.54 -40.61
N ILE A 1004 -16.65 47.81 -39.74
CA ILE A 1004 -16.18 47.36 -38.42
C ILE A 1004 -14.97 46.45 -38.64
N GLY A 1005 -13.83 46.80 -38.05
CA GLY A 1005 -12.66 45.94 -37.95
C GLY A 1005 -12.21 45.87 -36.50
N VAL A 1006 -12.05 44.64 -35.99
CA VAL A 1006 -11.25 44.41 -34.80
C VAL A 1006 -9.80 44.49 -35.27
N VAL A 1007 -9.08 45.53 -34.85
CA VAL A 1007 -7.63 45.60 -35.05
C VAL A 1007 -7.01 44.75 -33.94
N SER A 1008 -6.78 43.48 -34.26
CA SER A 1008 -5.59 42.79 -33.77
C SER A 1008 -4.46 43.19 -34.71
N ASP A 1009 -3.27 43.46 -34.18
CA ASP A 1009 -2.11 43.63 -35.03
C ASP A 1009 -1.95 42.41 -35.95
N ASN A 1010 -1.78 42.70 -37.25
CA ASN A 1010 -1.62 41.83 -38.42
C ASN A 1010 -2.86 41.09 -38.98
N ILE A 1011 -3.54 41.71 -39.97
CA ILE A 1011 -3.66 41.30 -41.40
C ILE A 1011 -4.79 42.10 -42.08
N ASP A 1012 -4.47 42.81 -43.16
CA ASP A 1012 -5.38 43.53 -44.05
C ASP A 1012 -6.28 42.60 -44.89
N LYS A 1013 -7.62 42.79 -44.89
CA LYS A 1013 -8.55 42.62 -46.05
C LYS A 1013 -10.02 42.98 -45.73
N LYS A 1014 -10.71 43.66 -46.66
CA LYS A 1014 -12.11 44.15 -46.58
C LYS A 1014 -13.08 43.24 -47.36
N LEU A 1015 -14.29 42.99 -46.85
CA LEU A 1015 -15.40 42.28 -47.53
C LEU A 1015 -16.72 43.10 -47.56
N ARG A 1016 -17.50 42.97 -48.65
CA ARG A 1016 -18.69 43.78 -49.03
C ARG A 1016 -20.04 43.00 -48.92
N ARG A 1017 -21.12 43.76 -48.83
CA ARG A 1017 -22.54 43.49 -48.43
C ARG A 1017 -23.46 42.76 -49.46
N SER A 1018 -24.46 41.98 -48.99
CA SER A 1018 -25.88 41.89 -49.51
C SER A 1018 -26.81 40.99 -48.64
N ILE A 1019 -28.15 41.07 -48.82
CA ILE A 1019 -29.29 40.92 -47.85
C ILE A 1019 -30.36 39.85 -48.26
N SER A 1020 -31.05 39.18 -47.29
CA SER A 1020 -32.54 38.98 -47.18
C SER A 1020 -32.95 38.18 -45.90
N SER A 1021 -33.67 38.77 -44.92
CA SER A 1021 -35.13 38.74 -44.53
C SER A 1021 -35.70 37.37 -44.14
N ASN A 1022 -36.21 37.06 -42.93
CA ASN A 1022 -37.29 37.68 -42.13
C ASN A 1022 -37.31 37.16 -40.66
N CYS A 1023 -37.68 37.99 -39.67
CA CYS A 1023 -38.23 37.54 -38.37
C CYS A 1023 -39.28 38.54 -37.82
N GLY A 1024 -40.31 37.99 -37.16
CA GLY A 1024 -41.50 38.69 -36.64
C GLY A 1024 -41.33 39.34 -35.27
N SER A 1025 -42.26 40.23 -34.96
CA SER A 1025 -42.24 41.21 -33.86
C SER A 1025 -42.65 40.64 -32.50
N PHE A 1026 -41.77 40.67 -31.50
CA PHE A 1026 -42.06 41.03 -30.09
C PHE A 1026 -40.72 41.43 -29.43
N THR A 1027 -40.78 42.32 -28.43
CA THR A 1027 -39.64 42.94 -27.74
C THR A 1027 -38.79 41.92 -26.97
N TRP A 1028 -37.52 41.72 -27.36
CA TRP A 1028 -36.57 40.84 -26.66
C TRP A 1028 -35.27 41.56 -26.30
N ARG A 1029 -34.69 41.15 -25.16
CA ARG A 1029 -33.29 41.42 -24.76
C ARG A 1029 -32.39 40.47 -25.56
N CYS A 1030 -31.28 40.94 -26.12
CA CYS A 1030 -30.32 40.08 -26.80
C CYS A 1030 -29.17 39.74 -25.85
N ASP A 1031 -29.24 38.58 -25.21
CA ASP A 1031 -28.07 37.94 -24.59
C ASP A 1031 -27.47 36.99 -25.64
N PHE A 1032 -26.15 37.02 -25.81
CA PHE A 1032 -25.45 36.10 -26.72
C PHE A 1032 -24.60 35.14 -25.91
N THR A 1033 -24.55 33.88 -26.32
CA THR A 1033 -23.63 32.89 -25.74
C THR A 1033 -22.48 32.69 -26.71
N ILE A 1034 -21.27 33.02 -26.28
CA ILE A 1034 -20.04 32.69 -27.00
C ILE A 1034 -19.57 31.35 -26.45
N ILE A 1035 -19.42 30.37 -27.32
CA ILE A 1035 -18.82 29.07 -27.01
C ILE A 1035 -17.43 29.11 -27.60
N GLU A 1036 -16.41 29.14 -26.74
CA GLU A 1036 -15.00 29.11 -27.17
C GLU A 1036 -14.66 27.69 -27.66
N VAL A 1037 -14.07 27.57 -28.85
CA VAL A 1037 -13.64 26.27 -29.40
C VAL A 1037 -12.17 26.36 -29.77
N GLY A 1038 -11.30 26.25 -28.77
CA GLY A 1038 -9.84 26.18 -28.96
C GLY A 1038 -9.17 27.54 -29.22
N HIS A 1039 -7.87 27.48 -29.52
CA HIS A 1039 -6.95 28.62 -29.41
C HIS A 1039 -7.23 29.78 -30.40
N ASP A 1040 -7.97 29.53 -31.50
CA ASP A 1040 -8.21 30.52 -32.58
C ASP A 1040 -9.64 30.48 -33.17
N HIS A 1041 -10.63 29.85 -32.51
CA HIS A 1041 -12.01 29.79 -33.01
C HIS A 1041 -13.06 30.13 -31.94
N PHE A 1042 -14.16 30.74 -32.38
CA PHE A 1042 -15.33 31.00 -31.54
C PHE A 1042 -16.62 30.62 -32.28
N GLN A 1043 -17.58 30.07 -31.53
CA GLN A 1043 -18.93 29.77 -31.99
C GLN A 1043 -19.91 30.74 -31.30
N ILE A 1044 -20.83 31.32 -32.08
CA ILE A 1044 -21.87 32.23 -31.57
C ILE A 1044 -23.22 31.53 -31.70
N GLN A 1045 -23.95 31.41 -30.60
CA GLN A 1045 -25.31 30.85 -30.60
C GLN A 1045 -26.34 31.97 -30.36
N SER A 1046 -27.27 32.14 -31.30
CA SER A 1046 -28.46 32.99 -31.19
C SER A 1046 -29.68 32.16 -31.56
N GLY A 1047 -30.78 32.30 -30.81
CA GLY A 1047 -32.01 31.53 -31.02
C GLY A 1047 -32.61 31.65 -32.44
N ASP A 1048 -33.09 30.51 -32.94
CA ASP A 1048 -34.05 30.24 -34.03
C ASP A 1048 -33.92 30.99 -35.38
N MET A 1049 -32.74 31.04 -36.00
CA MET A 1049 -32.64 31.42 -37.43
C MET A 1049 -31.62 30.59 -38.22
N ALA A 1050 -31.97 30.26 -39.47
CA ALA A 1050 -31.10 29.63 -40.47
C ALA A 1050 -30.85 30.59 -41.65
N LEU A 1051 -29.62 30.60 -42.19
CA LEU A 1051 -29.21 31.38 -43.38
C LEU A 1051 -28.62 30.43 -44.42
N THR A 1052 -29.06 30.53 -45.68
CA THR A 1052 -28.53 29.75 -46.83
C THR A 1052 -27.92 30.64 -47.92
N ASN A 1053 -26.66 30.33 -48.25
CA ASN A 1053 -25.90 30.49 -49.52
C ASN A 1053 -25.75 31.88 -50.21
N ILE A 1054 -24.50 32.26 -50.54
CA ILE A 1054 -23.99 32.68 -51.88
C ILE A 1054 -22.44 32.59 -51.87
N GLN A 1055 -21.88 32.18 -53.01
CA GLN A 1055 -20.50 31.73 -53.27
C GLN A 1055 -19.35 32.67 -52.90
N GLY A 1056 -18.28 32.05 -52.38
CA GLY A 1056 -16.98 32.60 -52.01
C GLY A 1056 -16.26 31.72 -50.97
N VAL A 1057 -17.02 30.90 -50.25
CA VAL A 1057 -16.57 29.77 -49.43
C VAL A 1057 -17.49 28.60 -49.79
N ALA A 1058 -16.93 27.46 -50.18
CA ALA A 1058 -17.72 26.24 -50.35
C ALA A 1058 -17.98 25.63 -48.96
N VAL A 1059 -19.24 25.55 -48.55
CA VAL A 1059 -19.68 24.69 -47.45
C VAL A 1059 -20.45 23.53 -48.10
N PHE A 1060 -19.95 22.31 -47.94
CA PHE A 1060 -20.69 21.11 -48.36
C PHE A 1060 -21.63 20.68 -47.24
N ILE A 1061 -22.90 20.46 -47.58
CA ILE A 1061 -23.90 19.84 -46.69
C ILE A 1061 -24.65 18.79 -47.53
N PRO A 1062 -24.64 17.50 -47.15
CA PRO A 1062 -25.61 16.53 -47.65
C PRO A 1062 -26.98 16.89 -47.09
N HIS A 1063 -27.95 17.15 -47.96
CA HIS A 1063 -29.25 17.77 -47.65
C HIS A 1063 -30.21 16.90 -46.79
N ASN A 1064 -29.78 15.81 -46.15
CA ASN A 1064 -30.72 14.81 -45.64
C ASN A 1064 -30.71 14.55 -44.13
N GLU A 1065 -29.80 15.12 -43.31
CA GLU A 1065 -29.65 14.67 -41.90
C GLU A 1065 -29.58 15.78 -40.83
N CYS A 1066 -30.29 16.89 -40.96
CA CYS A 1066 -30.46 17.85 -39.85
C CYS A 1066 -31.90 18.35 -39.74
N ARG A 1067 -32.75 17.56 -39.09
CA ARG A 1067 -34.00 18.05 -38.49
C ARG A 1067 -34.03 17.62 -37.03
N GLY A 1068 -33.70 18.57 -36.13
CA GLY A 1068 -34.04 18.46 -34.71
C GLY A 1068 -32.90 18.44 -33.69
N LEU A 1069 -31.61 18.46 -34.08
CA LEU A 1069 -30.48 18.60 -33.15
C LEU A 1069 -29.35 19.46 -33.75
N GLN A 1070 -28.52 20.03 -32.87
CA GLN A 1070 -27.42 20.97 -33.17
C GLN A 1070 -26.57 20.57 -34.37
N CYS A 1071 -26.22 21.55 -35.21
CA CYS A 1071 -25.26 21.40 -36.30
C CYS A 1071 -23.90 22.00 -35.91
N GLU A 1072 -22.82 21.24 -36.07
CA GLU A 1072 -21.44 21.76 -36.00
C GLU A 1072 -21.03 22.39 -37.33
N PHE A 1073 -20.26 23.49 -37.25
CA PHE A 1073 -19.65 24.14 -38.41
C PHE A 1073 -18.13 24.17 -38.23
N GLN A 1074 -17.39 23.80 -39.27
CA GLN A 1074 -15.93 23.87 -39.29
C GLN A 1074 -15.47 24.93 -40.30
N PHE A 1075 -14.61 25.85 -39.87
CA PHE A 1075 -13.89 26.73 -40.79
C PHE A 1075 -12.54 26.08 -41.12
N ILE A 1076 -12.23 25.94 -42.41
CA ILE A 1076 -10.91 25.48 -42.86
C ILE A 1076 -10.21 26.69 -43.48
N VAL A 1077 -9.11 27.12 -42.87
CA VAL A 1077 -8.17 28.06 -43.50
C VAL A 1077 -7.32 27.27 -44.47
N GLN A 1078 -7.44 27.56 -45.76
CA GLN A 1078 -6.58 26.97 -46.79
C GLN A 1078 -5.30 27.81 -46.90
N GLU A 1079 -4.17 27.28 -46.45
CA GLU A 1079 -2.87 27.88 -46.72
C GLU A 1079 -2.58 27.78 -48.23
N SER A 1080 -2.43 28.93 -48.90
CA SER A 1080 -1.84 28.98 -50.24
C SER A 1080 -0.35 29.27 -50.11
N ARG A 1081 0.46 28.21 -50.28
CA ARG A 1081 1.92 28.15 -50.52
C ARG A 1081 2.84 29.15 -49.84
#